data_AF-A0A3M0KXH3-F1
#
_entry.id   AF-A0A3M0KXH3-F1
#
_cell.length_a   1.000
_cell.length_b   1.000
_cell.length_c   1.000
_cell.angle_alpha   90.00
_cell.angle_beta   90.00
_cell.angle_gamma   90.00
#
_symmetry.space_group_name_H-M   'P 1'
#
loop_
_entity.id
_entity.type
_entity.pdbx_description
1 polymer ?
#
loop_
_entity_poly.entity_id
_entity_poly.type
_entity_poly.pdbx_seq_one_letter_code
_entity_poly.pdbx_strand_id
1 'polypeptide(L)'
;MNTLKSNVLITLVRVEYNGAVLGDSSKTGVLPDGTAEYDFSTSFECSPDGPNSLDVLVQKPLLLTVLEVAPKEKKKPEKITPLGQAVVDLLPLLQGDRSLKVFAPLYAVSASPSEMLHPEATSSLEVTVSTKELLLSATQLSSGNLLSITLEAAYSVPDTFTADAQQNYMVCLQIPAAGEKELPLLFKNGILKAAGNKEPLPRPKHWPLGPILAPGVLNIPNSFIVGGPYEDEDGELTKSEDREFRIQAESTKRIVWDMERRCFLDAAAVAILKRRIAEHRYWPVELCRMSMASAGKGKPSKIDKGDEDKQIAFHGVAYVNMMHLLCPGVKQIRGAFRVFNYQNSEVFEKTKFQHSVFRDHRSQLSLVREGFGTSPVSKAAPSKALKEEKDFSATQYSEAGTFLVMEIKLDRPLVPKRLREELVQRVKELIPPHPALPRRMEGAKKAVEDYHKCVTSVAVAILREYHELFGKQLPDQGTLDHETLEKQKHQLNYELNTSGKYFAFKEQLKYSVVKIVREKYLKTTAFETKEQLQAFLSELYIYLVDHMHIALNKLLSEEDVSAAPPSCTTRKQLLLFAREAEANKDFKLASLFYKQRIARDQLSVQSWLDYAAFCLLHEDATKAQECLQQALCLDPHHIQSLLLSGIVAVKLQHYEEAEIFFEDACCLEPSSIIAWTLSGLFYELQNNYIQAERNFREAKKLLRAQLEEERRLLEAAEGEGKKPSSPRTDSGPQPPPCTIFMKTVEFLMKVNAVRFVDKALAHELLSLQGGPTCAYYLALAWTYLLQEDFPRCEECLCEAVQLDPVNPNVWAQKGHLCYLQKDFDNAKECYERVISFVEDAMDIHFVYLRLGSIYLEEKEYGRAKQIFLLACDNSATCLTWLGVGIACYRLGLQNDALLGEIRAAQHRFGFGDPSF
;
A
#
# COMPACT_ATOMS: atom_id res chain seq x y z
N MET A 1 82.31 16.79 -11.85
CA MET A 1 81.31 17.26 -10.89
C MET A 1 80.45 18.33 -11.57
N ASN A 2 79.42 17.91 -12.31
CA ASN A 2 78.37 18.80 -12.82
C ASN A 2 77.14 18.54 -11.96
N THR A 3 76.74 19.52 -11.18
CA THR A 3 75.56 19.51 -10.33
C THR A 3 74.31 19.45 -11.22
N LEU A 4 73.67 18.27 -11.26
CA LEU A 4 72.25 18.16 -11.60
C LEU A 4 71.49 19.06 -10.62
N LYS A 5 71.06 20.23 -11.07
CA LYS A 5 70.04 21.01 -10.38
C LYS A 5 68.78 20.16 -10.37
N SER A 6 68.49 19.49 -9.26
CA SER A 6 67.13 19.03 -8.99
C SER A 6 66.27 20.29 -8.93
N ASN A 7 65.43 20.52 -9.93
CA ASN A 7 64.40 21.56 -9.85
C ASN A 7 63.44 21.12 -8.74
N VAL A 8 63.71 21.54 -7.50
CA VAL A 8 62.77 21.41 -6.40
C VAL A 8 61.59 22.32 -6.75
N LEU A 9 60.44 21.72 -7.05
CA LEU A 9 59.21 22.44 -7.31
C LEU A 9 58.77 23.08 -5.99
N ILE A 10 58.58 24.41 -5.99
CA ILE A 10 58.14 25.14 -4.79
C ILE A 10 56.66 25.47 -4.96
N THR A 11 55.85 25.00 -4.04
CA THR A 11 54.39 25.18 -4.06
C THR A 11 53.91 25.92 -2.82
N LEU A 12 52.75 26.55 -2.93
CA LEU A 12 51.97 27.05 -1.80
C LEU A 12 50.49 26.77 -2.04
N VAL A 13 49.75 26.52 -0.98
CA VAL A 13 48.28 26.41 -0.98
C VAL A 13 47.67 27.75 -0.56
N ARG A 14 46.72 28.23 -1.35
CA ARG A 14 45.82 29.35 -1.05
C ARG A 14 44.44 28.80 -0.68
N VAL A 15 43.87 29.30 0.40
CA VAL A 15 42.52 28.93 0.87
C VAL A 15 41.58 30.10 0.67
N GLU A 16 40.47 29.85 -0.03
CA GLU A 16 39.44 30.84 -0.35
C GLU A 16 38.07 30.31 0.07
N TYR A 17 37.24 31.20 0.62
CA TYR A 17 35.87 30.91 0.97
C TYR A 17 34.98 32.12 0.71
N ASN A 18 33.83 31.89 0.05
CA ASN A 18 32.85 32.93 -0.24
C ASN A 18 33.42 34.18 -0.97
N GLY A 19 34.43 33.98 -1.83
CA GLY A 19 35.10 35.06 -2.58
C GLY A 19 36.17 35.83 -1.78
N ALA A 20 36.39 35.47 -0.51
CA ALA A 20 37.45 36.04 0.33
C ALA A 20 38.63 35.05 0.46
N VAL A 21 39.85 35.57 0.33
CA VAL A 21 41.08 34.81 0.62
C VAL A 21 41.25 34.72 2.14
N LEU A 22 41.21 33.50 2.67
CA LEU A 22 41.38 33.23 4.11
C LEU A 22 42.86 33.20 4.51
N GLY A 23 43.75 32.87 3.57
CA GLY A 23 45.20 32.95 3.75
C GLY A 23 45.99 32.05 2.79
N ASP A 24 47.31 32.29 2.77
CA ASP A 24 48.28 31.54 1.98
C ASP A 24 49.22 30.80 2.94
N SER A 25 49.51 29.53 2.64
CA SER A 25 50.50 28.71 3.35
C SER A 25 51.94 29.14 3.06
N SER A 26 52.88 28.63 3.86
CA SER A 26 54.31 28.86 3.62
C SER A 26 54.79 28.11 2.37
N LYS A 27 55.78 28.69 1.68
CA LYS A 27 56.35 28.10 0.46
C LYS A 27 57.09 26.82 0.82
N THR A 28 56.63 25.71 0.27
CA THR A 28 57.12 24.37 0.60
C THR A 28 57.70 23.71 -0.65
N GLY A 29 58.82 23.01 -0.50
CA GLY A 29 59.41 22.23 -1.57
C GLY A 29 58.72 20.86 -1.66
N VAL A 30 58.33 20.44 -2.87
CA VAL A 30 57.80 19.10 -3.10
C VAL A 30 58.92 18.07 -2.94
N LEU A 31 58.68 17.05 -2.11
CA LEU A 31 59.61 15.96 -1.85
C LEU A 31 59.79 15.06 -3.10
N PRO A 32 60.88 14.28 -3.20
CA PRO A 32 61.14 13.41 -4.36
C PRO A 32 60.07 12.33 -4.59
N ASP A 33 59.27 12.01 -3.57
CA ASP A 33 58.13 11.09 -3.63
C ASP A 33 56.83 11.76 -4.13
N GLY A 34 56.88 13.06 -4.43
CA GLY A 34 55.75 13.85 -4.90
C GLY A 34 54.85 14.42 -3.80
N THR A 35 55.19 14.24 -2.52
CA THR A 35 54.41 14.74 -1.39
C THR A 35 54.86 16.14 -0.94
N ALA A 36 53.95 16.90 -0.35
CA ALA A 36 54.25 18.21 0.25
C ALA A 36 53.38 18.43 1.49
N GLU A 37 54.02 18.73 2.62
CA GLU A 37 53.36 19.04 3.90
C GLU A 37 53.37 20.55 4.12
N TYR A 38 52.20 21.18 4.07
CA TYR A 38 52.08 22.65 4.14
C TYR A 38 51.89 23.20 5.56
N ASP A 39 51.52 22.35 6.54
CA ASP A 39 51.28 22.70 7.96
C ASP A 39 50.56 24.05 8.17
N PHE A 40 49.49 24.27 7.40
CA PHE A 40 48.77 25.54 7.37
C PHE A 40 47.38 25.42 7.98
N SER A 41 47.05 26.33 8.90
CA SER A 41 45.72 26.44 9.51
C SER A 41 45.17 27.85 9.33
N THR A 42 43.90 27.96 8.92
CA THR A 42 43.15 29.23 8.87
C THR A 42 41.74 29.02 9.40
N SER A 43 41.06 30.10 9.75
CA SER A 43 39.70 30.08 10.31
C SER A 43 38.90 31.28 9.84
N PHE A 44 37.59 31.10 9.67
CA PHE A 44 36.64 32.18 9.44
C PHE A 44 35.48 32.10 10.43
N GLU A 45 34.83 33.23 10.69
CA GLU A 45 33.65 33.27 11.55
C GLU A 45 32.38 32.92 10.76
N CYS A 46 31.54 32.09 11.36
CA CYS A 46 30.21 31.73 10.88
C CYS A 46 29.19 32.33 11.84
N SER A 47 28.40 33.30 11.36
CA SER A 47 27.35 33.94 12.17
C SER A 47 26.08 34.15 11.33
N PRO A 48 24.88 34.12 11.94
CA PRO A 48 23.62 34.23 11.21
C PRO A 48 23.49 35.53 10.40
N ASP A 49 23.97 36.64 10.97
CA ASP A 49 23.93 37.98 10.37
C ASP A 49 25.24 38.35 9.64
N GLY A 50 26.21 37.44 9.62
CA GLY A 50 27.51 37.64 8.98
C GLY A 50 27.53 37.28 7.50
N PRO A 51 28.64 37.56 6.80
CA PRO A 51 28.81 37.21 5.39
C PRO A 51 28.80 35.70 5.13
N ASN A 52 29.07 34.90 6.16
CA ASN A 52 29.14 33.44 6.13
C ASN A 52 28.02 32.85 7.00
N SER A 53 26.77 33.10 6.63
CA SER A 53 25.62 32.51 7.30
C SER A 53 25.52 31.00 7.03
N LEU A 54 24.65 30.31 7.77
CA LEU A 54 24.41 28.87 7.58
C LEU A 54 23.99 28.56 6.15
N ASP A 55 23.16 29.39 5.53
CA ASP A 55 22.73 29.19 4.14
C ASP A 55 23.88 29.29 3.14
N VAL A 56 24.84 30.19 3.37
CA VAL A 56 26.03 30.34 2.53
C VAL A 56 26.94 29.12 2.67
N LEU A 57 27.05 28.55 3.87
CA LEU A 57 27.88 27.39 4.17
C LEU A 57 27.45 26.12 3.43
N VAL A 58 26.15 25.97 3.18
CA VAL A 58 25.62 24.84 2.41
C VAL A 58 25.67 25.11 0.90
N GLN A 59 25.71 26.37 0.48
CA GLN A 59 25.69 26.76 -0.94
C GLN A 59 27.07 26.86 -1.58
N LYS A 60 28.13 27.10 -0.80
CA LYS A 60 29.48 27.35 -1.32
C LYS A 60 30.50 26.41 -0.67
N PRO A 61 31.32 25.71 -1.47
CA PRO A 61 32.41 24.91 -0.93
C PRO A 61 33.60 25.78 -0.52
N LEU A 62 34.50 25.20 0.27
CA LEU A 62 35.83 25.74 0.52
C LEU A 62 36.71 25.48 -0.71
N LEU A 63 37.33 26.52 -1.27
CA LEU A 63 38.19 26.42 -2.45
C LEU A 63 39.67 26.44 -2.03
N LEU A 64 40.43 25.47 -2.54
CA LEU A 64 41.85 25.30 -2.28
C LEU A 64 42.59 25.37 -3.61
N THR A 65 43.51 26.32 -3.76
CA THR A 65 44.30 26.47 -4.98
C THR A 65 45.76 26.23 -4.67
N VAL A 66 46.37 25.24 -5.34
CA VAL A 66 47.80 24.98 -5.28
C VAL A 66 48.49 25.84 -6.34
N LEU A 67 49.40 26.70 -5.90
CA LEU A 67 50.14 27.64 -6.72
C LEU A 67 51.62 27.25 -6.78
N GLU A 68 52.20 27.22 -7.98
CA GLU A 68 53.64 27.10 -8.19
C GLU A 68 54.31 28.46 -8.05
N VAL A 69 55.44 28.51 -7.35
CA VAL A 69 56.27 29.69 -7.22
C VAL A 69 57.54 29.50 -8.05
N ALA A 70 57.63 30.21 -9.17
CA ALA A 70 58.83 30.18 -10.00
C ALA A 70 60.04 30.79 -9.26
N PRO A 71 61.26 30.27 -9.46
CA PRO A 71 62.46 30.79 -8.83
C PRO A 71 62.69 32.27 -9.20
N LYS A 72 63.04 33.08 -8.20
CA LYS A 72 63.18 34.53 -8.33
C LYS A 72 64.37 34.91 -9.22
N GLU A 73 64.11 35.35 -10.44
CA GLU A 73 65.14 35.95 -11.31
C GLU A 73 65.43 37.40 -10.87
N LYS A 74 66.72 37.77 -10.79
CA LYS A 74 67.14 39.12 -10.40
C LYS A 74 66.57 40.15 -11.40
N LYS A 75 65.57 40.93 -10.94
CA LYS A 75 64.86 42.07 -11.58
C LYS A 75 63.43 41.82 -12.12
N LYS A 76 62.77 40.69 -11.86
CA LYS A 76 61.33 40.53 -12.14
C LYS A 76 60.55 40.09 -10.88
N PRO A 77 59.27 40.47 -10.74
CA PRO A 77 58.40 39.94 -9.68
C PRO A 77 58.29 38.41 -9.80
N GLU A 78 58.15 37.73 -8.66
CA GLU A 78 57.98 36.28 -8.60
C GLU A 78 56.72 35.88 -9.39
N LYS A 79 56.88 34.98 -10.36
CA LYS A 79 55.76 34.47 -11.16
C LYS A 79 55.09 33.35 -10.37
N ILE A 80 53.82 33.57 -10.01
CA ILE A 80 52.98 32.58 -9.32
C ILE A 80 51.97 32.07 -10.33
N THR A 81 51.93 30.76 -10.54
CA THR A 81 51.03 30.11 -11.51
C THR A 81 50.16 29.07 -10.82
N PRO A 82 48.85 29.04 -11.06
CA PRO A 82 47.98 28.02 -10.50
C PRO A 82 48.25 26.66 -11.16
N LEU A 83 48.56 25.65 -10.34
CA LEU A 83 48.78 24.27 -10.77
C LEU A 83 47.48 23.47 -10.75
N GLY A 84 46.72 23.61 -9.67
CA GLY A 84 45.51 22.84 -9.48
C GLY A 84 44.58 23.42 -8.43
N GLN A 85 43.33 22.97 -8.46
CA GLN A 85 42.29 23.40 -7.55
C GLN A 85 41.54 22.18 -6.99
N ALA A 86 41.15 22.29 -5.71
CA ALA A 86 40.37 21.30 -4.99
C ALA A 86 39.25 22.02 -4.22
N VAL A 87 38.15 21.31 -3.97
CA VAL A 87 37.02 21.80 -3.17
C VAL A 87 36.70 20.87 -2.02
N VAL A 88 36.26 21.45 -0.91
CA VAL A 88 35.76 20.70 0.25
C VAL A 88 34.32 21.12 0.52
N ASP A 89 33.43 20.13 0.55
CA ASP A 89 32.03 20.30 0.92
C ASP A 89 31.90 20.39 2.45
N LEU A 90 31.35 21.50 2.94
CA LEU A 90 31.20 21.77 4.37
C LEU A 90 29.88 21.22 4.95
N LEU A 91 29.02 20.61 4.13
CA LEU A 91 27.73 20.07 4.55
C LEU A 91 27.81 19.12 5.78
N PRO A 92 28.79 18.20 5.92
CA PRO A 92 28.85 17.30 7.08
C PRO A 92 28.91 18.03 8.44
N LEU A 93 29.55 19.20 8.49
CA LEU A 93 29.62 20.02 9.69
C LEU A 93 28.25 20.57 10.11
N LEU A 94 27.38 20.84 9.14
CA LEU A 94 26.00 21.23 9.41
C LEU A 94 25.16 20.02 9.86
N GLN A 95 25.47 18.81 9.40
CA GLN A 95 24.73 17.59 9.76
C GLN A 95 25.04 17.06 11.17
N GLY A 96 25.98 17.69 11.89
CA GLY A 96 26.28 17.40 13.29
C GLY A 96 27.72 16.94 13.55
N ASP A 97 28.57 16.87 12.52
CA ASP A 97 29.98 16.52 12.71
C ASP A 97 30.78 17.68 13.29
N ARG A 98 31.66 17.38 14.26
CA ARG A 98 32.59 18.38 14.84
C ARG A 98 33.88 18.55 14.05
N SER A 99 34.28 17.50 13.34
CA SER A 99 35.50 17.47 12.55
C SER A 99 35.31 16.60 11.31
N LEU A 100 35.71 17.12 10.16
CA LEU A 100 35.62 16.49 8.86
C LEU A 100 37.04 16.35 8.31
N LYS A 101 37.44 15.11 7.96
CA LYS A 101 38.73 14.80 7.33
C LYS A 101 38.49 14.29 5.92
N VAL A 102 39.01 14.99 4.91
CA VAL A 102 38.72 14.72 3.48
C VAL A 102 40.02 14.64 2.69
N PHE A 103 40.09 13.68 1.76
CA PHE A 103 41.07 13.66 0.68
C PHE A 103 40.44 14.32 -0.55
N ALA A 104 40.65 15.62 -0.72
CA ALA A 104 40.05 16.41 -1.78
C ALA A 104 40.80 16.20 -3.11
N PRO A 105 40.15 15.73 -4.19
CA PRO A 105 40.81 15.55 -5.48
C PRO A 105 41.30 16.88 -6.04
N LEU A 106 42.56 16.92 -6.48
CA LEU A 106 43.20 18.09 -7.06
C LEU A 106 43.11 18.03 -8.60
N TYR A 107 42.39 18.97 -9.18
CA TYR A 107 42.22 19.09 -10.63
C TYR A 107 43.20 20.09 -11.22
N ALA A 108 43.89 19.71 -12.29
CA ALA A 108 44.85 20.59 -12.96
C ALA A 108 44.18 21.81 -13.60
N VAL A 109 44.83 22.97 -13.53
CA VAL A 109 44.42 24.19 -14.23
C VAL A 109 45.07 24.20 -15.62
N SER A 110 44.25 24.21 -16.69
CA SER A 110 44.78 24.17 -18.06
C SER A 110 45.44 25.51 -18.45
N ALA A 111 46.62 25.43 -19.06
CA ALA A 111 47.38 26.60 -19.51
C ALA A 111 46.87 27.20 -20.83
N SER A 112 45.99 26.49 -21.57
CA SER A 112 45.40 26.98 -22.82
C SER A 112 43.97 26.43 -23.06
N PRO A 113 43.03 27.23 -23.61
CA PRO A 113 41.65 26.82 -23.80
C PRO A 113 41.41 25.76 -24.90
N SER A 114 42.46 25.22 -25.53
CA SER A 114 42.38 24.25 -26.64
C SER A 114 42.86 22.84 -26.32
N GLU A 115 43.36 22.56 -25.11
CA GLU A 115 43.69 21.20 -24.68
C GLU A 115 42.52 20.59 -23.89
N MET A 116 41.61 19.90 -24.59
CA MET A 116 40.61 19.04 -23.94
C MET A 116 41.25 17.70 -23.55
N LEU A 117 41.95 17.68 -22.41
CA LEU A 117 42.26 16.45 -21.69
C LEU A 117 41.14 16.16 -20.68
N HIS A 118 40.74 14.90 -20.56
CA HIS A 118 39.76 14.45 -19.56
C HIS A 118 40.19 14.97 -18.16
N PRO A 119 39.29 15.60 -17.39
CA PRO A 119 39.61 16.14 -16.07
C PRO A 119 39.66 15.01 -15.03
N GLU A 120 40.60 14.08 -15.18
CA GLU A 120 40.89 13.09 -14.14
C GLU A 120 41.81 13.72 -13.08
N ALA A 121 41.42 13.59 -11.82
CA ALA A 121 42.25 14.05 -10.70
C ALA A 121 43.48 13.15 -10.57
N THR A 122 44.66 13.70 -10.77
CA THR A 122 45.93 12.96 -10.72
C THR A 122 46.56 12.93 -9.32
N SER A 123 46.05 13.76 -8.40
CA SER A 123 46.56 13.92 -7.02
C SER A 123 45.44 14.35 -6.08
N SER A 124 45.66 14.30 -4.76
CA SER A 124 44.69 14.71 -3.75
C SER A 124 45.35 15.53 -2.63
N LEU A 125 44.55 16.35 -1.97
CA LEU A 125 44.95 17.16 -0.83
C LEU A 125 44.21 16.67 0.42
N GLU A 126 44.95 16.30 1.45
CA GLU A 126 44.39 15.94 2.75
C GLU A 126 44.04 17.21 3.54
N VAL A 127 42.76 17.37 3.88
CA VAL A 127 42.24 18.57 4.54
C VAL A 127 41.42 18.16 5.74
N THR A 128 41.70 18.78 6.88
CA THR A 128 40.89 18.61 8.10
C THR A 128 40.22 19.94 8.43
N VAL A 129 38.90 19.92 8.56
CA VAL A 129 38.08 21.08 8.96
C VAL A 129 37.40 20.74 10.28
N SER A 130 37.46 21.62 11.26
CA SER A 130 36.85 21.41 12.58
C SER A 130 36.16 22.67 13.09
N THR A 131 35.06 22.49 13.82
CA THR A 131 34.35 23.58 14.49
C THR A 131 34.58 23.52 16.01
N LYS A 132 34.60 24.68 16.68
CA LYS A 132 34.76 24.75 18.14
C LYS A 132 33.54 24.20 18.87
N GLU A 133 32.36 24.47 18.32
CA GLU A 133 31.05 24.02 18.80
C GLU A 133 30.24 23.47 17.63
N LEU A 134 29.17 22.73 17.92
CA LEU A 134 28.24 22.29 16.88
C LEU A 134 27.54 23.51 16.28
N LEU A 135 27.49 23.59 14.94
CA LEU A 135 26.87 24.72 14.24
C LEU A 135 25.36 24.81 14.49
N LEU A 136 24.73 23.66 14.76
CA LEU A 136 23.32 23.54 15.09
C LEU A 136 23.14 22.72 16.37
N SER A 137 22.18 23.11 17.21
CA SER A 137 21.79 22.30 18.36
C SER A 137 21.05 21.03 17.93
N ALA A 138 21.00 20.01 18.79
CA ALA A 138 20.25 18.78 18.53
C ALA A 138 18.76 19.05 18.23
N THR A 139 18.16 20.08 18.83
CA THR A 139 16.75 20.45 18.59
C THR A 139 16.55 21.17 17.26
N GLN A 140 17.51 22.01 16.85
CA GLN A 140 17.48 22.66 15.53
C GLN A 140 17.71 21.64 14.42
N LEU A 141 18.62 20.69 14.63
CA LEU A 141 18.81 19.55 13.73
C LEU A 141 17.58 18.68 13.67
N SER A 142 16.87 18.42 14.78
CA SER A 142 15.69 17.56 14.78
C SER A 142 14.44 18.23 14.21
N SER A 143 14.36 19.55 14.20
CA SER A 143 13.17 20.31 13.75
C SER A 143 13.32 21.02 12.39
N GLY A 144 14.56 21.32 11.95
CA GLY A 144 14.84 21.91 10.64
C GLY A 144 14.78 20.92 9.48
N ASN A 145 15.22 21.29 8.29
CA ASN A 145 15.39 20.36 7.18
C ASN A 145 16.41 20.90 6.20
N LEU A 146 17.11 20.02 5.49
CA LEU A 146 17.99 20.42 4.40
C LEU A 146 17.25 20.21 3.09
N LEU A 147 17.06 21.28 2.34
CA LEU A 147 16.45 21.28 1.02
C LEU A 147 17.53 21.40 -0.06
N SER A 148 17.54 20.48 -1.00
CA SER A 148 18.41 20.46 -2.17
C SER A 148 17.56 20.50 -3.43
N ILE A 149 17.89 21.40 -4.34
CA ILE A 149 17.18 21.58 -5.62
C ILE A 149 18.20 21.42 -6.72
N THR A 150 18.00 20.40 -7.54
CA THR A 150 18.82 20.12 -8.72
C THR A 150 18.06 20.56 -9.95
N LEU A 151 18.65 21.47 -10.72
CA LEU A 151 18.17 21.84 -12.04
C LEU A 151 19.00 21.09 -13.08
N GLU A 152 18.39 20.14 -13.79
CA GLU A 152 19.08 19.33 -14.78
C GLU A 152 19.16 20.08 -16.11
N ALA A 153 18.04 20.15 -16.83
CA ALA A 153 17.98 20.70 -18.18
C ALA A 153 16.58 21.21 -18.56
N ALA A 154 16.55 22.10 -19.56
CA ALA A 154 15.35 22.47 -20.30
C ALA A 154 15.44 21.88 -21.72
N TYR A 155 14.42 21.12 -22.11
CA TYR A 155 14.35 20.43 -23.40
C TYR A 155 13.31 21.05 -24.32
N SER A 156 13.42 20.78 -25.62
CA SER A 156 12.55 21.36 -26.66
C SER A 156 12.47 22.88 -26.55
N VAL A 157 13.63 23.54 -26.49
CA VAL A 157 13.72 25.00 -26.35
C VAL A 157 13.45 25.71 -27.69
N PRO A 158 12.96 26.97 -27.70
CA PRO A 158 12.67 27.69 -28.93
C PRO A 158 13.87 27.80 -29.89
N ASP A 159 13.64 27.68 -31.20
CA ASP A 159 14.70 27.69 -32.20
C ASP A 159 15.50 28.99 -32.29
N THR A 160 14.93 30.08 -31.79
CA THR A 160 15.55 31.41 -31.69
C THR A 160 16.70 31.47 -30.68
N PHE A 161 16.93 30.40 -29.91
CA PHE A 161 18.03 30.32 -28.95
C PHE A 161 19.33 29.99 -29.68
N THR A 162 20.32 30.87 -29.54
CA THR A 162 21.65 30.77 -30.17
C THR A 162 22.73 30.53 -29.12
N ALA A 163 23.78 29.80 -29.49
CA ALA A 163 24.91 29.51 -28.61
C ALA A 163 25.89 30.71 -28.53
N ASP A 164 25.36 31.94 -28.42
CA ASP A 164 26.16 33.15 -28.32
C ASP A 164 26.59 33.38 -26.87
N ALA A 165 27.89 33.65 -26.66
CA ALA A 165 28.47 33.90 -25.33
C ALA A 165 27.94 35.15 -24.59
N GLN A 166 27.04 35.91 -25.22
CA GLN A 166 26.40 37.11 -24.66
C GLN A 166 25.00 36.83 -24.08
N GLN A 167 24.45 35.62 -24.25
CA GLN A 167 23.14 35.23 -23.72
C GLN A 167 23.30 34.38 -22.46
N ASN A 168 22.57 34.74 -21.40
CA ASN A 168 22.50 33.95 -20.17
C ASN A 168 21.08 33.43 -19.96
N TYR A 169 20.94 32.11 -19.92
CA TYR A 169 19.70 31.44 -19.55
C TYR A 169 19.64 31.26 -18.04
N MET A 170 18.56 31.74 -17.43
CA MET A 170 18.40 31.76 -15.97
C MET A 170 17.08 31.17 -15.54
N VAL A 171 17.13 30.42 -14.45
CA VAL A 171 15.94 29.87 -13.79
C VAL A 171 15.92 30.35 -12.35
N CYS A 172 14.76 30.72 -11.81
CA CYS A 172 14.65 31.05 -10.41
C CYS A 172 13.36 30.55 -9.75
N LEU A 173 13.44 30.37 -8.44
CA LEU A 173 12.31 30.09 -7.58
C LEU A 173 12.55 30.69 -6.19
N GLN A 174 11.48 31.05 -5.50
CA GLN A 174 11.54 31.51 -4.11
C GLN A 174 11.34 30.35 -3.15
N ILE A 175 11.95 30.39 -1.97
CA ILE A 175 11.77 29.41 -0.90
C ILE A 175 11.63 30.15 0.43
N PRO A 176 10.79 29.67 1.36
CA PRO A 176 10.73 30.24 2.71
C PRO A 176 12.09 30.15 3.40
N ALA A 177 12.56 31.24 3.98
CA ALA A 177 13.75 31.28 4.82
C ALA A 177 13.41 31.74 6.25
N ALA A 178 14.39 31.66 7.14
CA ALA A 178 14.24 32.06 8.54
C ALA A 178 13.83 33.54 8.65
N GLY A 179 12.83 33.83 9.51
CA GLY A 179 12.40 35.21 9.81
C GLY A 179 11.48 35.87 8.77
N GLU A 180 10.57 35.12 8.15
CA GLU A 180 9.55 35.58 7.17
C GLU A 180 10.11 36.19 5.88
N LYS A 181 11.41 36.06 5.62
CA LYS A 181 12.03 36.47 4.36
C LYS A 181 11.93 35.35 3.33
N GLU A 182 11.66 35.71 2.07
CA GLU A 182 11.74 34.77 0.96
C GLU A 182 13.14 34.78 0.36
N LEU A 183 13.74 33.60 0.21
CA LEU A 183 15.06 33.43 -0.38
C LEU A 183 14.91 33.05 -1.86
N PRO A 184 15.37 33.90 -2.81
CA PRO A 184 15.41 33.54 -4.21
C PRO A 184 16.60 32.60 -4.50
N LEU A 185 16.30 31.40 -4.98
CA LEU A 185 17.31 30.50 -5.57
C LEU A 185 17.39 30.76 -7.08
N LEU A 186 18.58 31.09 -7.56
CA LEU A 186 18.82 31.53 -8.93
C LEU A 186 19.87 30.66 -9.63
N PHE A 187 19.47 29.91 -10.64
CA PHE A 187 20.35 29.14 -11.49
C PHE A 187 20.79 30.00 -12.68
N LYS A 188 22.11 30.15 -12.86
CA LYS A 188 22.71 31.00 -13.89
C LYS A 188 23.53 30.17 -14.87
N ASN A 189 23.89 30.77 -16.00
CA ASN A 189 24.86 30.23 -16.95
C ASN A 189 24.46 28.87 -17.54
N GLY A 190 23.19 28.71 -17.95
CA GLY A 190 22.75 27.51 -18.66
C GLY A 190 23.49 27.35 -19.98
N ILE A 191 24.00 26.15 -20.25
CA ILE A 191 24.78 25.86 -21.46
C ILE A 191 23.84 25.33 -22.54
N LEU A 192 23.72 26.06 -23.66
CA LEU A 192 22.94 25.60 -24.81
C LEU A 192 23.73 24.52 -25.55
N LYS A 193 23.21 23.28 -25.54
CA LYS A 193 23.74 22.16 -26.32
C LYS A 193 22.93 22.01 -27.61
N ALA A 194 23.63 21.84 -28.72
CA ALA A 194 23.02 21.54 -30.02
C ALA A 194 22.37 20.15 -30.03
N ALA A 195 21.54 19.89 -31.04
CA ALA A 195 20.94 18.57 -31.25
C ALA A 195 22.03 17.49 -31.34
N GLY A 196 21.84 16.38 -30.62
CA GLY A 196 22.85 15.35 -30.46
C GLY A 196 22.41 14.27 -29.46
N ASN A 197 23.27 13.28 -29.24
CA ASN A 197 22.94 12.12 -28.42
C ASN A 197 22.54 12.49 -26.97
N LYS A 198 21.75 11.59 -26.37
CA LYS A 198 21.37 11.62 -24.96
C LYS A 198 22.60 11.70 -24.07
N GLU A 199 22.49 12.42 -22.96
CA GLU A 199 23.58 12.55 -22.00
C GLU A 199 23.84 11.24 -21.28
N PRO A 200 25.11 10.87 -21.08
CA PRO A 200 25.44 9.69 -20.30
C PRO A 200 24.95 9.88 -18.86
N LEU A 201 24.40 8.81 -18.30
CA LEU A 201 23.96 8.73 -16.91
C LEU A 201 24.70 7.53 -16.26
N PRO A 202 25.16 7.65 -15.00
CA PRO A 202 25.08 8.82 -14.14
C PRO A 202 26.07 9.93 -14.54
N ARG A 203 25.72 11.20 -14.25
CA ARG A 203 26.60 12.37 -14.45
C ARG A 203 26.67 13.25 -13.20
N PRO A 204 27.79 13.94 -12.92
CA PRO A 204 27.96 14.70 -11.68
C PRO A 204 27.08 15.94 -11.63
N LYS A 205 26.65 16.33 -10.43
CA LYS A 205 26.01 17.63 -10.18
C LYS A 205 27.04 18.72 -9.95
N HIS A 206 26.72 19.95 -10.29
CA HIS A 206 27.64 21.09 -10.24
C HIS A 206 27.28 22.14 -9.18
N TRP A 207 28.31 22.73 -8.58
CA TRP A 207 28.18 23.92 -7.74
C TRP A 207 27.79 25.16 -8.56
N PRO A 208 26.98 26.08 -8.02
CA PRO A 208 26.60 27.33 -8.68
C PRO A 208 27.69 28.41 -8.56
N LEU A 209 28.93 28.08 -8.93
CA LEU A 209 30.10 28.96 -8.79
C LEU A 209 30.36 29.79 -10.05
N GLY A 210 31.07 30.91 -9.88
CA GLY A 210 31.52 31.78 -10.98
C GLY A 210 32.62 31.14 -11.84
N PRO A 211 33.30 31.89 -12.72
CA PRO A 211 34.37 31.33 -13.54
C PRO A 211 35.54 30.83 -12.66
N ILE A 212 35.70 29.51 -12.60
CA ILE A 212 36.76 28.81 -11.87
C ILE A 212 37.86 28.38 -12.85
N LEU A 213 39.11 28.28 -12.38
CA LEU A 213 40.28 28.01 -13.21
C LEU A 213 40.36 26.54 -13.69
N ALA A 214 39.80 25.59 -12.93
CA ALA A 214 39.71 24.18 -13.31
C ALA A 214 38.24 23.69 -13.38
N PRO A 215 37.75 23.20 -14.53
CA PRO A 215 36.36 22.74 -14.69
C PRO A 215 35.95 21.57 -13.76
N GLY A 216 36.88 20.65 -13.44
CA GLY A 216 36.59 19.47 -12.60
C GLY A 216 36.17 19.82 -11.16
N VAL A 217 36.52 21.02 -10.70
CA VAL A 217 36.19 21.55 -9.35
C VAL A 217 34.72 21.91 -9.21
N LEU A 218 34.01 22.11 -10.33
CA LEU A 218 32.59 22.40 -10.32
C LEU A 218 31.78 21.20 -9.80
N ASN A 219 32.30 19.98 -9.85
CA ASN A 219 31.59 18.78 -9.43
C ASN A 219 31.40 18.74 -7.91
N ILE A 220 30.18 18.46 -7.48
CA ILE A 220 29.84 18.19 -6.09
C ILE A 220 30.26 16.75 -5.77
N PRO A 221 31.12 16.53 -4.76
CA PRO A 221 31.55 15.19 -4.38
C PRO A 221 30.36 14.27 -4.05
N ASN A 222 30.37 13.04 -4.56
CA ASN A 222 29.35 12.01 -4.33
C ASN A 222 27.90 12.42 -4.66
N SER A 223 27.70 13.45 -5.49
CA SER A 223 26.36 13.87 -5.93
C SER A 223 26.21 13.73 -7.44
N PHE A 224 25.26 12.87 -7.85
CA PHE A 224 25.06 12.50 -9.25
C PHE A 224 23.59 12.60 -9.66
N ILE A 225 23.36 12.93 -10.92
CA ILE A 225 22.07 12.77 -11.57
C ILE A 225 21.97 11.32 -12.01
N VAL A 226 21.06 10.59 -11.40
CA VAL A 226 20.74 9.19 -11.72
C VAL A 226 19.42 9.24 -12.49
N GLY A 227 19.39 8.75 -13.72
CA GLY A 227 18.16 8.69 -14.49
C GLY A 227 17.17 7.68 -13.92
N GLY A 228 16.00 7.63 -14.53
CA GLY A 228 14.96 6.65 -14.24
C GLY A 228 13.93 6.59 -15.37
N PRO A 229 12.99 5.64 -15.30
CA PRO A 229 11.84 5.63 -16.20
C PRO A 229 11.02 6.92 -16.03
N TYR A 230 10.55 7.50 -17.13
CA TYR A 230 9.81 8.77 -17.11
C TYR A 230 8.44 8.63 -16.47
N GLU A 231 7.89 7.43 -16.49
CA GLU A 231 6.57 7.08 -15.98
C GLU A 231 6.50 7.11 -14.44
N ASP A 232 7.66 7.10 -13.78
CA ASP A 232 7.83 7.19 -12.33
C ASP A 232 8.12 8.63 -11.84
N GLU A 233 8.26 9.58 -12.77
CA GLU A 233 8.51 10.99 -12.44
C GLU A 233 7.25 11.68 -11.86
N ASP A 234 7.45 12.74 -11.08
CA ASP A 234 6.39 13.56 -10.47
C ASP A 234 5.88 14.70 -11.39
N GLY A 235 6.34 14.72 -12.64
CA GLY A 235 6.04 15.73 -13.64
C GLY A 235 4.73 15.52 -14.40
N GLU A 236 4.47 16.36 -15.40
CA GLU A 236 3.26 16.30 -16.25
C GLU A 236 3.40 15.31 -17.41
N LEU A 237 4.64 15.08 -17.88
CA LEU A 237 4.97 14.32 -19.09
C LEU A 237 5.31 12.85 -18.78
N THR A 238 4.44 12.15 -18.05
CA THR A 238 4.67 10.77 -17.57
C THR A 238 3.77 9.73 -18.22
N LYS A 239 2.86 10.15 -19.12
CA LYS A 239 1.95 9.22 -19.79
C LYS A 239 2.67 8.50 -20.94
N SER A 240 2.13 7.34 -21.34
CA SER A 240 2.66 6.57 -22.48
C SER A 240 2.69 7.37 -23.79
N GLU A 241 1.74 8.30 -23.98
CA GLU A 241 1.67 9.22 -25.12
C GLU A 241 2.84 10.22 -25.16
N ASP A 242 3.37 10.61 -24.00
CA ASP A 242 4.47 11.58 -23.89
C ASP A 242 5.84 10.94 -24.12
N ARG A 243 5.93 9.60 -24.12
CA ARG A 243 7.18 8.85 -24.13
C ARG A 243 8.01 9.10 -25.39
N GLU A 244 7.36 9.04 -26.56
CA GLU A 244 8.04 9.31 -27.84
C GLU A 244 8.51 10.75 -27.93
N PHE A 245 7.67 11.70 -27.51
CA PHE A 245 8.02 13.11 -27.44
C PHE A 245 9.23 13.36 -26.53
N ARG A 246 9.25 12.74 -25.34
CA ARG A 246 10.37 12.82 -24.38
C ARG A 246 11.68 12.28 -24.97
N ILE A 247 11.63 11.14 -25.65
CA ILE A 247 12.81 10.53 -26.30
C ILE A 247 13.31 11.43 -27.43
N GLN A 248 12.40 11.99 -28.24
CA GLN A 248 12.75 12.90 -29.32
C GLN A 248 13.38 14.19 -28.77
N ALA A 249 12.80 14.76 -27.70
CA ALA A 249 13.27 15.98 -27.07
C ALA A 249 14.70 15.86 -26.49
N GLU A 250 15.12 14.67 -26.06
CA GLU A 250 16.51 14.45 -25.62
C GLU A 250 17.52 14.59 -26.77
N SER A 251 17.08 14.41 -28.01
CA SER A 251 17.92 14.49 -29.21
C SER A 251 17.93 15.89 -29.85
N THR A 252 17.08 16.82 -29.39
CA THR A 252 16.97 18.19 -29.90
C THR A 252 17.84 19.17 -29.11
N LYS A 253 17.77 20.47 -29.48
CA LYS A 253 18.44 21.55 -28.75
C LYS A 253 17.92 21.61 -27.31
N ARG A 254 18.83 21.80 -26.36
CA ARG A 254 18.52 21.83 -24.92
C ARG A 254 19.45 22.77 -24.18
N ILE A 255 18.99 23.29 -23.04
CA ILE A 255 19.84 24.04 -22.11
C ILE A 255 20.13 23.14 -20.92
N VAL A 256 21.40 23.00 -20.56
CA VAL A 256 21.83 22.15 -19.45
C VAL A 256 22.49 23.00 -18.38
N TRP A 257 22.07 22.78 -17.13
CA TRP A 257 22.70 23.38 -15.95
C TRP A 257 23.42 22.31 -15.13
N ASP A 258 22.75 21.18 -14.88
CA ASP A 258 23.19 20.14 -13.95
C ASP A 258 23.63 20.69 -12.58
N MET A 259 22.99 21.79 -12.15
CA MET A 259 23.37 22.53 -10.95
C MET A 259 22.52 22.13 -9.75
N GLU A 260 23.16 21.95 -8.59
CA GLU A 260 22.47 21.74 -7.32
C GLU A 260 22.59 22.99 -6.44
N ARG A 261 21.47 23.43 -5.87
CA ARG A 261 21.44 24.45 -4.82
C ARG A 261 20.85 23.89 -3.55
N ARG A 262 21.48 24.21 -2.42
CA ARG A 262 21.08 23.72 -1.11
C ARG A 262 20.66 24.88 -0.20
N CYS A 263 19.72 24.64 0.68
CA CYS A 263 19.16 25.62 1.60
C CYS A 263 18.81 24.91 2.92
N PHE A 264 19.16 25.52 4.05
CA PHE A 264 18.73 25.02 5.35
C PHE A 264 17.42 25.69 5.75
N LEU A 265 16.41 24.87 6.05
CA LEU A 265 15.12 25.33 6.52
C LEU A 265 15.07 25.16 8.04
N ASP A 266 14.85 26.25 8.77
CA ASP A 266 14.55 26.15 10.19
C ASP A 266 13.12 25.63 10.44
N ALA A 267 12.77 25.37 11.69
CA ALA A 267 11.45 24.81 12.04
C ALA A 267 10.28 25.70 11.55
N ALA A 268 10.46 27.03 11.55
CA ALA A 268 9.48 27.99 11.07
C ALA A 268 9.34 27.93 9.54
N ALA A 269 10.44 27.92 8.80
CA ALA A 269 10.45 27.79 7.34
C ALA A 269 9.85 26.45 6.89
N VAL A 270 10.14 25.35 7.59
CA VAL A 270 9.50 24.04 7.32
C VAL A 270 7.98 24.12 7.49
N ALA A 271 7.50 24.79 8.54
CA ALA A 271 6.05 24.96 8.77
C ALA A 271 5.39 25.83 7.70
N ILE A 272 6.04 26.92 7.27
CA ILE A 272 5.58 27.79 6.18
C ILE A 272 5.54 27.02 4.86
N LEU A 273 6.60 26.27 4.55
CA LEU A 273 6.67 25.44 3.34
C LEU A 273 5.52 24.43 3.29
N LYS A 274 5.29 23.69 4.39
CA LYS A 274 4.18 22.74 4.50
C LYS A 274 2.82 23.40 4.26
N ARG A 275 2.56 24.54 4.92
CA ARG A 275 1.30 25.28 4.80
C ARG A 275 1.07 25.75 3.37
N ARG A 276 2.09 26.35 2.75
CA ARG A 276 1.97 26.90 1.39
C ARG A 276 1.79 25.80 0.34
N ILE A 277 2.46 24.66 0.49
CA ILE A 277 2.22 23.49 -0.38
C ILE A 277 0.75 23.07 -0.27
N ALA A 278 0.24 22.90 0.95
CA ALA A 278 -1.14 22.46 1.19
C ALA A 278 -2.20 23.44 0.63
N GLU A 279 -1.92 24.75 0.65
CA GLU A 279 -2.86 25.77 0.19
C GLU A 279 -2.84 26.00 -1.34
N HIS A 280 -1.69 25.84 -2.01
CA HIS A 280 -1.53 26.29 -3.41
C HIS A 280 -1.14 25.20 -4.41
N ARG A 281 -0.76 23.99 -3.97
CA ARG A 281 -0.36 22.81 -4.78
C ARG A 281 0.86 23.02 -5.68
N TYR A 282 0.92 24.10 -6.44
CA TYR A 282 1.92 24.43 -7.42
C TYR A 282 2.90 25.48 -6.91
N TRP A 283 4.17 25.26 -7.20
CA TRP A 283 5.25 26.20 -6.95
C TRP A 283 5.73 26.80 -8.28
N PRO A 284 5.77 28.13 -8.43
CA PRO A 284 6.22 28.75 -9.67
C PRO A 284 7.75 28.67 -9.79
N VAL A 285 8.22 28.19 -10.92
CA VAL A 285 9.64 28.20 -11.31
C VAL A 285 9.77 29.00 -12.60
N GLU A 286 10.37 30.18 -12.51
CA GLU A 286 10.48 31.12 -13.63
C GLU A 286 11.73 30.80 -14.46
N LEU A 287 11.61 30.83 -15.78
CA LEU A 287 12.70 30.70 -16.76
C LEU A 287 12.77 31.98 -17.58
N CYS A 288 13.96 32.56 -17.75
CA CYS A 288 14.15 33.69 -18.65
C CYS A 288 15.50 33.66 -19.37
N ARG A 289 15.58 34.45 -20.45
CA ARG A 289 16.80 34.75 -21.17
C ARG A 289 17.19 36.21 -20.91
N MET A 290 18.41 36.45 -20.44
CA MET A 290 18.94 37.80 -20.26
C MET A 290 20.14 38.06 -21.18
N SER A 291 20.21 39.29 -21.70
CA SER A 291 21.35 39.77 -22.50
C SER A 291 22.38 40.45 -21.60
N MET A 292 23.65 40.08 -21.72
CA MET A 292 24.75 40.73 -21.01
C MET A 292 25.23 41.97 -21.78
N ALA A 293 25.12 43.16 -21.17
CA ALA A 293 25.56 44.41 -21.78
C ALA A 293 27.10 44.43 -21.96
N SER A 294 27.58 44.69 -23.18
CA SER A 294 29.01 44.91 -23.43
C SER A 294 29.46 46.25 -22.87
N ALA A 295 30.49 46.26 -22.02
CA ALA A 295 31.11 47.49 -21.53
C ALA A 295 31.88 48.22 -22.64
N GLY A 296 31.16 48.94 -23.51
CA GLY A 296 31.74 49.86 -24.49
C GLY A 296 32.04 51.21 -23.85
N LYS A 297 33.31 51.64 -23.87
CA LYS A 297 33.71 53.02 -23.53
C LYS A 297 33.06 53.99 -24.53
N GLY A 298 31.95 54.63 -24.16
CA GLY A 298 31.29 55.68 -24.95
C GLY A 298 30.60 56.69 -24.03
N LYS A 299 30.77 57.99 -24.32
CA LYS A 299 30.28 59.13 -23.52
C LYS A 299 28.76 59.08 -23.25
N PRO A 300 28.28 59.62 -22.12
CA PRO A 300 26.86 59.61 -21.78
C PRO A 300 26.13 60.69 -22.58
N SER A 301 25.28 60.30 -23.54
CA SER A 301 24.24 61.16 -24.10
C SER A 301 22.87 60.64 -23.64
N LYS A 302 22.07 61.56 -23.07
CA LYS A 302 20.68 61.43 -22.59
C LYS A 302 20.00 60.10 -22.96
N ILE A 303 19.91 59.20 -21.98
CA ILE A 303 19.15 57.95 -22.07
C ILE A 303 17.67 58.27 -21.83
N ASP A 304 16.85 57.86 -22.80
CA ASP A 304 15.40 57.81 -22.76
C ASP A 304 14.95 56.78 -21.72
N LYS A 305 13.98 57.11 -20.88
CA LYS A 305 13.49 56.27 -19.76
C LYS A 305 12.75 54.98 -20.19
N GLY A 306 12.77 54.62 -21.48
CA GLY A 306 12.07 53.46 -22.04
C GLY A 306 12.96 52.28 -22.44
N ASP A 307 14.29 52.36 -22.26
CA ASP A 307 15.22 51.33 -22.76
C ASP A 307 15.59 50.26 -21.72
N GLU A 308 15.23 50.46 -20.44
CA GLU A 308 15.58 49.51 -19.37
C GLU A 308 14.73 48.24 -19.37
N ASP A 309 13.51 48.24 -19.94
CA ASP A 309 12.62 47.08 -20.00
C ASP A 309 13.03 46.00 -21.02
N LYS A 310 14.05 46.24 -21.84
CA LYS A 310 14.49 45.31 -22.90
C LYS A 310 15.46 44.20 -22.46
N GLN A 311 15.70 44.03 -21.15
CA GLN A 311 16.77 43.13 -20.67
C GLN A 311 16.30 41.69 -20.34
N ILE A 312 15.02 41.49 -20.02
CA ILE A 312 14.42 40.17 -19.76
C ILE A 312 13.65 39.77 -21.01
N ALA A 313 14.13 38.75 -21.72
CA ALA A 313 13.45 38.19 -22.89
C ALA A 313 13.02 36.74 -22.60
N PHE A 314 11.99 36.25 -23.30
CA PHE A 314 11.51 34.88 -23.17
C PHE A 314 11.20 34.49 -21.72
N HIS A 315 10.28 35.21 -21.08
CA HIS A 315 9.88 34.93 -19.69
C HIS A 315 8.81 33.85 -19.65
N GLY A 316 9.16 32.69 -19.09
CA GLY A 316 8.28 31.55 -18.89
C GLY A 316 8.19 31.13 -17.43
N VAL A 317 7.21 30.26 -17.13
CA VAL A 317 6.97 29.69 -15.81
C VAL A 317 6.60 28.21 -15.92
N ALA A 318 7.22 27.38 -15.11
CA ALA A 318 6.81 26.00 -14.87
C ALA A 318 6.08 25.92 -13.51
N TYR A 319 4.99 25.16 -13.48
CA TYR A 319 4.19 24.96 -12.26
C TYR A 319 4.54 23.60 -11.64
N VAL A 320 5.44 23.60 -10.65
CA VAL A 320 5.90 22.37 -10.01
C VAL A 320 4.89 21.93 -8.95
N ASN A 321 4.24 20.78 -9.14
CA ASN A 321 3.34 20.20 -8.14
C ASN A 321 4.15 19.66 -6.94
N MET A 322 4.16 20.39 -5.82
CA MET A 322 4.90 20.01 -4.61
C MET A 322 4.09 19.14 -3.65
N MET A 323 2.82 18.85 -3.94
CA MET A 323 1.91 18.13 -3.01
C MET A 323 2.44 16.77 -2.58
N HIS A 324 3.18 16.07 -3.44
CA HIS A 324 3.71 14.76 -3.12
C HIS A 324 4.71 14.79 -1.95
N LEU A 325 5.35 15.93 -1.66
CA LEU A 325 6.22 16.07 -0.48
C LEU A 325 5.43 16.02 0.85
N LEU A 326 4.11 16.24 0.82
CA LEU A 326 3.23 16.09 2.00
C LEU A 326 2.80 14.63 2.23
N CYS A 327 3.11 13.72 1.31
CA CYS A 327 2.84 12.30 1.51
C CYS A 327 3.77 11.71 2.59
N PRO A 328 3.25 10.91 3.54
CA PRO A 328 4.06 10.32 4.61
C PRO A 328 5.29 9.54 4.10
N GLY A 329 6.49 9.96 4.51
CA GLY A 329 7.76 9.32 4.15
C GLY A 329 8.38 9.76 2.83
N VAL A 330 7.71 10.60 2.02
CA VAL A 330 8.28 11.10 0.77
C VAL A 330 9.33 12.17 1.06
N LYS A 331 10.53 11.98 0.52
CA LYS A 331 11.67 12.89 0.68
C LYS A 331 12.01 13.68 -0.57
N GLN A 332 11.54 13.25 -1.74
CA GLN A 332 12.01 13.76 -3.01
C GLN A 332 10.87 13.79 -4.02
N ILE A 333 10.89 14.82 -4.86
CA ILE A 333 10.15 14.84 -6.13
C ILE A 333 11.12 15.09 -7.27
N ARG A 334 10.95 14.39 -8.40
CA ARG A 334 11.73 14.62 -9.61
C ARG A 334 10.83 14.46 -10.81
N GLY A 335 10.86 15.42 -11.74
CA GLY A 335 10.14 15.22 -12.98
C GLY A 335 10.29 16.30 -14.02
N ALA A 336 9.54 16.09 -15.10
CA ALA A 336 9.45 16.97 -16.25
C ALA A 336 8.22 17.89 -16.16
N PHE A 337 8.45 19.19 -16.05
CA PHE A 337 7.42 20.21 -15.87
C PHE A 337 7.34 21.09 -17.12
N ARG A 338 6.14 21.21 -17.71
CA ARG A 338 5.95 22.04 -18.90
C ARG A 338 6.17 23.52 -18.55
N VAL A 339 6.81 24.25 -19.46
CA VAL A 339 7.05 25.69 -19.33
C VAL A 339 6.01 26.43 -20.15
N PHE A 340 5.23 27.27 -19.47
CA PHE A 340 4.26 28.16 -20.07
C PHE A 340 4.81 29.58 -20.13
N ASN A 341 4.18 30.46 -20.91
CA ASN A 341 4.57 31.87 -20.94
C ASN A 341 4.13 32.56 -19.64
N TYR A 342 4.97 33.46 -19.14
CA TYR A 342 4.71 34.09 -17.86
C TYR A 342 3.58 35.12 -17.96
N GLN A 343 2.51 34.94 -17.17
CA GLN A 343 1.40 35.87 -17.04
C GLN A 343 1.10 36.12 -15.56
N ASN A 344 1.14 37.39 -15.12
CA ASN A 344 0.96 37.74 -13.70
C ASN A 344 -0.39 37.24 -13.13
N SER A 345 -1.47 37.34 -13.90
CA SER A 345 -2.81 36.89 -13.47
C SER A 345 -2.84 35.38 -13.24
N GLU A 346 -2.36 34.59 -14.21
CA GLU A 346 -2.37 33.12 -14.13
C GLU A 346 -1.45 32.60 -13.01
N VAL A 347 -0.26 33.19 -12.87
CA VAL A 347 0.68 32.85 -11.79
C VAL A 347 0.04 33.15 -10.43
N PHE A 348 -0.58 34.31 -10.26
CA PHE A 348 -1.26 34.65 -9.01
C PHE A 348 -2.48 33.76 -8.75
N GLU A 349 -3.28 33.44 -9.76
CA GLU A 349 -4.44 32.54 -9.60
C GLU A 349 -4.01 31.15 -9.12
N LYS A 350 -2.97 30.58 -9.74
CA LYS A 350 -2.48 29.22 -9.47
C LYS A 350 -1.62 29.11 -8.22
N THR A 351 -0.84 30.14 -7.87
CA THR A 351 0.21 30.04 -6.85
C THR A 351 0.12 31.09 -5.73
N LYS A 352 -0.73 32.12 -5.90
CA LYS A 352 -0.84 33.31 -5.03
C LYS A 352 0.41 34.18 -4.91
N PHE A 353 1.44 33.94 -5.72
CA PHE A 353 2.58 34.85 -5.86
C PHE A 353 2.17 36.10 -6.65
N GLN A 354 2.41 37.29 -6.09
CA GLN A 354 1.94 38.57 -6.64
C GLN A 354 2.91 39.22 -7.65
N HIS A 355 4.19 38.90 -7.57
CA HIS A 355 5.24 39.56 -8.35
C HIS A 355 6.27 38.55 -8.89
N SER A 356 6.84 38.87 -10.06
CA SER A 356 7.91 38.06 -10.65
C SER A 356 9.19 38.24 -9.85
N VAL A 357 9.82 37.12 -9.49
CA VAL A 357 11.08 37.10 -8.73
C VAL A 357 12.18 37.85 -9.50
N PHE A 358 12.23 37.67 -10.82
CA PHE A 358 13.19 38.36 -11.68
C PHE A 358 12.96 39.87 -11.74
N ARG A 359 11.70 40.33 -11.68
CA ARG A 359 11.38 41.78 -11.69
C ARG A 359 11.71 42.43 -10.35
N ASP A 360 11.48 41.74 -9.24
CA ASP A 360 11.75 42.26 -7.89
C ASP A 360 13.25 42.33 -7.57
N HIS A 361 14.06 41.42 -8.12
CA HIS A 361 15.49 41.31 -7.80
C HIS A 361 16.41 41.91 -8.89
N ARG A 362 15.85 42.75 -9.77
CA ARG A 362 16.53 43.36 -10.93
C ARG A 362 17.80 44.14 -10.59
N SER A 363 17.87 44.76 -9.41
CA SER A 363 19.03 45.51 -8.92
C SER A 363 20.19 44.59 -8.46
N GLN A 364 19.90 43.40 -7.94
CA GLN A 364 20.92 42.42 -7.55
C GLN A 364 21.46 41.63 -8.75
N LEU A 365 20.67 41.54 -9.82
CA LEU A 365 21.03 40.86 -11.08
C LEU A 365 22.04 41.66 -11.92
N SER A 366 22.03 43.00 -11.81
CA SER A 366 22.93 43.91 -12.53
C SER A 366 24.23 44.25 -11.78
N LEU A 367 24.29 44.04 -10.47
CA LEU A 367 25.41 44.44 -9.59
C LEU A 367 26.47 43.37 -9.32
N VAL A 368 26.48 42.24 -10.02
CA VAL A 368 27.51 41.20 -9.77
C VAL A 368 28.81 41.50 -10.52
N ARG A 369 29.50 42.56 -10.08
CA ARG A 369 30.95 42.58 -9.97
C ARG A 369 31.22 42.77 -8.47
N GLU A 370 31.81 41.76 -7.85
CA GLU A 370 31.91 41.55 -6.40
C GLU A 370 32.13 42.82 -5.55
N GLY A 371 31.31 42.96 -4.49
CA GLY A 371 31.48 43.95 -3.42
C GLY A 371 30.14 44.43 -2.85
N PHE A 372 29.66 43.82 -1.76
CA PHE A 372 28.47 44.33 -1.05
C PHE A 372 28.88 45.12 0.19
N GLY A 373 28.56 46.42 0.17
CA GLY A 373 28.34 47.24 1.36
C GLY A 373 26.83 47.41 1.59
N THR A 374 26.40 47.24 2.83
CA THR A 374 25.00 47.31 3.28
C THR A 374 24.47 48.74 3.31
N SER A 375 23.26 48.96 2.82
CA SER A 375 22.37 50.05 3.27
C SER A 375 20.89 49.63 3.15
N PRO A 376 20.00 50.08 4.06
CA PRO A 376 18.63 49.60 4.14
C PRO A 376 17.73 50.33 3.13
N VAL A 377 16.95 49.58 2.35
CA VAL A 377 15.98 50.14 1.40
C VAL A 377 14.68 50.47 2.14
N SER A 378 14.31 51.75 2.09
CA SER A 378 13.03 52.30 2.56
C SER A 378 11.85 51.87 1.68
N LYS A 379 10.73 51.53 2.31
CA LYS A 379 9.41 51.28 1.68
C LYS A 379 9.03 52.43 0.74
N ALA A 380 8.75 52.12 -0.53
CA ALA A 380 8.11 53.03 -1.48
C ALA A 380 6.72 52.50 -1.87
N ALA A 381 5.74 53.42 -1.89
CA ALA A 381 4.31 53.19 -2.08
C ALA A 381 3.93 52.93 -3.57
N PRO A 382 2.72 52.41 -3.86
CA PRO A 382 2.40 51.82 -5.16
C PRO A 382 2.02 52.90 -6.18
N SER A 383 2.64 52.86 -7.38
CA SER A 383 2.20 53.65 -8.52
C SER A 383 1.46 52.78 -9.54
N LYS A 384 0.31 53.32 -9.97
CA LYS A 384 -0.76 52.78 -10.82
C LYS A 384 -0.34 51.98 -12.06
N ALA A 385 -1.21 51.00 -12.34
CA ALA A 385 -1.29 50.18 -13.54
C ALA A 385 -1.02 50.93 -14.86
N LEU A 386 -0.10 50.37 -15.65
CA LEU A 386 0.14 50.73 -17.04
C LEU A 386 -0.20 49.54 -17.94
N LYS A 387 -0.79 49.90 -19.08
CA LYS A 387 -1.48 49.07 -20.07
C LYS A 387 -0.65 47.90 -20.60
N GLU A 388 -1.34 46.77 -20.81
CA GLU A 388 -0.88 45.61 -21.57
C GLU A 388 -0.47 46.03 -22.99
N GLU A 389 0.82 45.98 -23.29
CA GLU A 389 1.32 45.94 -24.66
C GLU A 389 1.33 44.48 -25.14
N LYS A 390 0.80 44.26 -26.35
CA LYS A 390 0.76 42.96 -27.04
C LYS A 390 2.18 42.54 -27.43
N ASP A 391 2.80 41.67 -26.62
CA ASP A 391 4.09 41.07 -26.92
C ASP A 391 3.96 39.91 -27.92
N PHE A 392 4.60 40.04 -29.09
CA PHE A 392 4.75 39.01 -30.13
C PHE A 392 5.58 37.78 -29.68
N SER A 393 6.07 37.75 -28.44
CA SER A 393 6.83 36.64 -27.84
C SER A 393 5.96 35.66 -27.04
N ALA A 394 4.66 35.94 -26.89
CA ALA A 394 3.75 35.31 -25.94
C ALA A 394 3.30 33.87 -26.26
N THR A 395 3.86 33.19 -27.28
CA THR A 395 3.49 31.80 -27.63
C THR A 395 4.67 30.83 -27.76
N GLN A 396 5.92 31.29 -27.61
CA GLN A 396 7.08 30.54 -28.10
C GLN A 396 7.45 29.30 -27.26
N TYR A 397 7.30 29.31 -25.92
CA TYR A 397 7.55 28.10 -25.11
C TYR A 397 6.46 27.04 -25.29
N SER A 398 5.21 27.46 -25.40
CA SER A 398 4.07 26.57 -25.65
C SER A 398 4.13 25.94 -27.03
N GLU A 399 4.52 26.71 -28.06
CA GLU A 399 4.71 26.20 -29.43
C GLU A 399 5.88 25.21 -29.52
N ALA A 400 6.98 25.48 -28.82
CA ALA A 400 8.13 24.58 -28.78
C ALA A 400 7.89 23.34 -27.92
N GLY A 401 6.86 23.34 -27.06
CA GLY A 401 6.62 22.27 -26.08
C GLY A 401 7.74 22.18 -25.04
N THR A 402 8.31 23.32 -24.64
CA THR A 402 9.45 23.36 -23.72
C THR A 402 9.09 22.78 -22.36
N PHE A 403 9.96 21.95 -21.79
CA PHE A 403 9.81 21.43 -20.44
C PHE A 403 11.13 21.45 -19.66
N LEU A 404 11.02 21.64 -18.34
CA LEU A 404 12.10 21.68 -17.38
C LEU A 404 12.19 20.36 -16.62
N VAL A 405 13.38 19.77 -16.54
CA VAL A 405 13.65 18.63 -15.66
C VAL A 405 14.36 19.11 -14.42
N MET A 406 13.76 18.89 -13.26
CA MET A 406 14.33 19.25 -11.97
C MET A 406 13.96 18.25 -10.88
N GLU A 407 14.78 18.24 -9.84
CA GLU A 407 14.65 17.42 -8.64
C GLU A 407 14.64 18.32 -7.41
N ILE A 408 13.71 18.06 -6.49
CA ILE A 408 13.62 18.73 -5.20
C ILE A 408 13.68 17.65 -4.13
N LYS A 409 14.74 17.65 -3.33
CA LYS A 409 15.05 16.62 -2.34
C LYS A 409 15.26 17.21 -0.97
N LEU A 410 14.61 16.62 0.02
CA LEU A 410 14.72 16.90 1.44
C LEU A 410 15.52 15.79 2.13
N ASP A 411 16.31 16.15 3.12
CA ASP A 411 17.03 15.16 3.95
C ASP A 411 16.06 14.28 4.77
N ARG A 412 15.00 14.92 5.29
CA ARG A 412 13.92 14.26 6.05
C ARG A 412 12.56 14.56 5.45
N PRO A 413 11.59 13.63 5.51
CA PRO A 413 10.28 13.84 4.90
C PRO A 413 9.53 14.94 5.66
N LEU A 414 8.74 15.75 4.96
CA LEU A 414 7.91 16.76 5.63
C LEU A 414 6.91 16.10 6.58
N VAL A 415 6.30 14.99 6.15
CA VAL A 415 5.41 14.18 6.97
C VAL A 415 6.12 12.86 7.26
N PRO A 416 6.47 12.55 8.52
CA PRO A 416 7.09 11.27 8.85
C PRO A 416 6.10 10.13 8.56
N LYS A 417 6.62 9.01 8.04
CA LYS A 417 5.84 7.78 7.90
C LYS A 417 5.72 7.13 9.29
N ARG A 418 4.54 6.61 9.63
CA ARG A 418 4.36 5.81 10.84
C ARG A 418 5.24 4.56 10.75
N LEU A 419 5.93 4.25 11.84
CA LEU A 419 6.79 3.08 11.92
C LEU A 419 5.93 1.82 12.08
N ARG A 420 6.38 0.69 11.53
CA ARG A 420 5.64 -0.57 11.61
C ARG A 420 5.47 -1.03 13.05
N GLU A 421 6.48 -0.82 13.89
CA GLU A 421 6.41 -1.18 15.32
C GLU A 421 5.29 -0.41 16.04
N GLU A 422 5.08 0.86 15.66
CA GLU A 422 3.99 1.69 16.18
C GLU A 422 2.62 1.16 15.70
N LEU A 423 2.51 0.78 14.42
CA LEU A 423 1.27 0.23 13.86
C LEU A 423 0.90 -1.09 14.54
N VAL A 424 1.86 -2.01 14.69
CA VAL A 424 1.66 -3.30 15.38
C VAL A 424 1.20 -3.09 16.82
N GLN A 425 1.77 -2.10 17.52
CA GLN A 425 1.37 -1.79 18.88
C GLN A 425 -0.07 -1.26 18.94
N ARG A 426 -0.46 -0.36 18.02
CA ARG A 426 -1.84 0.14 17.94
C ARG A 426 -2.84 -0.94 17.54
N VAL A 427 -2.51 -1.81 16.58
CA VAL A 427 -3.36 -2.95 16.20
C VAL A 427 -3.58 -3.87 17.40
N LYS A 428 -2.55 -4.12 18.22
CA LYS A 428 -2.69 -4.89 19.47
C LYS A 428 -3.57 -4.18 20.50
N GLU A 429 -3.50 -2.86 20.61
CA GLU A 429 -4.36 -2.08 21.50
C GLU A 429 -5.83 -2.12 21.07
N LEU A 430 -6.09 -2.14 19.75
CA LEU A 430 -7.43 -2.27 19.17
C LEU A 430 -8.02 -3.69 19.31
N ILE A 431 -7.17 -4.71 19.52
CA ILE A 431 -7.57 -6.11 19.59
C ILE A 431 -7.04 -6.72 20.91
N PRO A 432 -7.65 -6.39 22.06
CA PRO A 432 -7.25 -6.98 23.33
C PRO A 432 -7.57 -8.49 23.34
N PRO A 433 -6.67 -9.33 23.87
CA PRO A 433 -6.92 -10.76 23.95
C PRO A 433 -8.15 -11.01 24.83
N HIS A 434 -9.09 -11.79 24.32
CA HIS A 434 -10.32 -12.11 25.04
C HIS A 434 -9.97 -12.81 26.37
N PRO A 435 -10.52 -12.37 27.51
CA PRO A 435 -10.34 -13.09 28.76
C PRO A 435 -10.92 -14.50 28.60
N ALA A 436 -10.12 -15.52 28.92
CA ALA A 436 -10.54 -16.90 28.79
C ALA A 436 -11.88 -17.12 29.49
N LEU A 437 -12.88 -17.58 28.75
CA LEU A 437 -14.17 -17.96 29.32
C LEU A 437 -13.90 -18.96 30.47
N PRO A 438 -14.54 -18.79 31.65
CA PRO A 438 -14.34 -19.72 32.76
C PRO A 438 -14.60 -21.15 32.31
N ARG A 439 -13.68 -22.09 32.56
CA ARG A 439 -13.75 -23.53 32.20
C ARG A 439 -14.91 -24.32 32.87
N ARG A 440 -16.00 -23.67 33.28
CA ARG A 440 -16.99 -24.20 34.23
C ARG A 440 -18.01 -25.18 33.63
N MET A 441 -18.09 -25.33 32.30
CA MET A 441 -19.01 -26.31 31.67
C MET A 441 -18.60 -27.78 31.87
N GLU A 442 -17.32 -28.07 32.09
CA GLU A 442 -16.83 -29.44 32.29
C GLU A 442 -17.29 -30.05 33.63
N GLY A 443 -17.39 -29.22 34.69
CA GLY A 443 -17.80 -29.65 36.03
C GLY A 443 -19.24 -30.17 36.06
N ALA A 444 -20.17 -29.46 35.42
CA ALA A 444 -21.58 -29.84 35.34
C ALA A 444 -21.78 -31.14 34.55
N LYS A 445 -21.11 -31.30 33.40
CA LYS A 445 -21.19 -32.54 32.60
C LYS A 445 -20.67 -33.75 33.38
N LYS A 446 -19.51 -33.60 34.03
CA LYS A 446 -18.93 -34.66 34.88
C LYS A 446 -19.82 -35.03 36.07
N ALA A 447 -20.50 -34.04 36.68
CA ALA A 447 -21.44 -34.30 37.77
C ALA A 447 -22.66 -35.14 37.32
N VAL A 448 -23.17 -34.91 36.11
CA VAL A 448 -24.27 -35.70 35.52
C VAL A 448 -23.80 -37.10 35.16
N GLU A 449 -22.59 -37.26 34.60
CA GLU A 449 -22.01 -38.59 34.33
C GLU A 449 -21.80 -39.42 35.60
N ASP A 450 -21.30 -38.79 36.68
CA ASP A 450 -21.12 -39.45 37.97
C ASP A 450 -22.48 -39.86 38.57
N TYR A 451 -23.53 -39.05 38.39
CA TYR A 451 -24.89 -39.41 38.77
C TYR A 451 -25.43 -40.59 37.96
N HIS A 452 -25.25 -40.61 36.63
CA HIS A 452 -25.63 -41.75 35.80
C HIS A 452 -24.92 -43.04 36.25
N LYS A 453 -23.60 -42.99 36.47
CA LYS A 453 -22.83 -44.15 36.98
C LYS A 453 -23.35 -44.64 38.33
N CYS A 454 -23.69 -43.71 39.23
CA CYS A 454 -24.25 -44.04 40.54
C CYS A 454 -25.63 -44.72 40.41
N VAL A 455 -26.53 -44.18 39.57
CA VAL A 455 -27.85 -44.76 39.30
C VAL A 455 -27.72 -46.16 38.71
N THR A 456 -26.84 -46.35 37.71
CA THR A 456 -26.58 -47.66 37.10
C THR A 456 -26.04 -48.66 38.12
N SER A 457 -25.07 -48.25 38.96
CA SER A 457 -24.53 -49.10 40.02
C SER A 457 -25.58 -49.53 41.03
N VAL A 458 -26.45 -48.61 41.46
CA VAL A 458 -27.55 -48.90 42.39
C VAL A 458 -28.58 -49.83 41.74
N ALA A 459 -28.94 -49.58 40.49
CA ALA A 459 -29.88 -50.43 39.75
C ALA A 459 -29.36 -51.86 39.59
N VAL A 460 -28.09 -52.04 39.21
CA VAL A 460 -27.46 -53.37 39.11
C VAL A 460 -27.40 -54.08 40.46
N ALA A 461 -27.11 -53.34 41.55
CA ALA A 461 -27.11 -53.92 42.89
C ALA A 461 -28.53 -54.38 43.28
N ILE A 462 -29.56 -53.58 43.04
CA ILE A 462 -30.96 -53.96 43.31
C ILE A 462 -31.38 -55.17 42.47
N LEU A 463 -31.00 -55.21 41.20
CA LEU A 463 -31.27 -56.35 40.31
C LEU A 463 -30.59 -57.64 40.82
N ARG A 464 -29.36 -57.54 41.34
CA ARG A 464 -28.65 -58.69 41.94
C ARG A 464 -29.39 -59.21 43.18
N GLU A 465 -29.80 -58.33 44.09
CA GLU A 465 -30.58 -58.72 45.28
C GLU A 465 -31.93 -59.35 44.90
N TYR A 466 -32.59 -58.79 43.90
CA TYR A 466 -33.82 -59.36 43.35
C TYR A 466 -33.59 -60.77 42.78
N HIS A 467 -32.49 -60.97 42.05
CA HIS A 467 -32.13 -62.28 41.50
C HIS A 467 -31.73 -63.28 42.59
N GLU A 468 -31.07 -62.86 43.67
CA GLU A 468 -30.74 -63.74 44.80
C GLU A 468 -31.99 -64.21 45.57
N LEU A 469 -32.97 -63.30 45.75
CA LEU A 469 -34.21 -63.60 46.49
C LEU A 469 -35.24 -64.38 45.66
N PHE A 470 -35.35 -64.10 44.36
CA PHE A 470 -36.43 -64.60 43.51
C PHE A 470 -35.95 -65.37 42.27
N GLY A 471 -34.67 -65.30 41.90
CA GLY A 471 -34.13 -65.86 40.66
C GLY A 471 -34.12 -67.39 40.54
N LYS A 472 -34.46 -68.12 41.63
CA LYS A 472 -34.62 -69.59 41.60
C LYS A 472 -36.05 -70.05 41.26
N GLN A 473 -37.02 -69.14 41.16
CA GLN A 473 -38.37 -69.45 40.70
C GLN A 473 -38.52 -68.94 39.26
N LEU A 474 -38.22 -69.79 38.29
CA LEU A 474 -38.62 -69.55 36.90
C LEU A 474 -40.11 -69.91 36.76
N PRO A 475 -41.01 -68.95 36.45
CA PRO A 475 -42.37 -69.29 36.07
C PRO A 475 -42.35 -69.81 34.63
N ASP A 476 -42.90 -71.00 34.40
CA ASP A 476 -43.33 -71.43 33.07
C ASP A 476 -44.30 -70.39 32.50
N GLN A 477 -43.89 -69.70 31.43
CA GLN A 477 -44.67 -68.90 30.47
C GLN A 477 -46.12 -68.52 30.85
N GLY A 478 -46.30 -67.83 31.98
CA GLY A 478 -47.57 -67.25 32.40
C GLY A 478 -47.31 -65.89 33.04
N THR A 479 -48.06 -64.88 32.60
CA THR A 479 -48.02 -63.51 33.13
C THR A 479 -48.04 -63.52 34.66
N LEU A 480 -46.99 -62.98 35.31
CA LEU A 480 -46.97 -62.77 36.75
C LEU A 480 -48.16 -61.91 37.16
N ASP A 481 -48.93 -62.38 38.14
CA ASP A 481 -50.09 -61.65 38.65
C ASP A 481 -49.64 -60.37 39.37
N HIS A 482 -50.37 -59.26 39.23
CA HIS A 482 -49.97 -57.94 39.76
C HIS A 482 -49.80 -57.99 41.30
N GLU A 483 -50.61 -58.79 41.99
CA GLU A 483 -50.50 -58.99 43.43
C GLU A 483 -49.22 -59.73 43.84
N THR A 484 -48.75 -60.69 43.03
CA THR A 484 -47.47 -61.38 43.28
C THR A 484 -46.28 -60.44 43.13
N LEU A 485 -46.33 -59.55 42.14
CA LEU A 485 -45.26 -58.59 41.88
C LEU A 485 -45.20 -57.51 42.98
N GLU A 486 -46.35 -57.08 43.50
CA GLU A 486 -46.42 -56.22 44.68
C GLU A 486 -45.89 -56.90 45.94
N LYS A 487 -46.24 -58.18 46.18
CA LYS A 487 -45.70 -58.97 47.30
C LYS A 487 -44.18 -59.12 47.20
N GLN A 488 -43.64 -59.44 46.01
CA GLN A 488 -42.20 -59.50 45.77
C GLN A 488 -41.52 -58.15 46.00
N LYS A 489 -42.12 -57.04 45.54
CA LYS A 489 -41.64 -55.68 45.79
C LYS A 489 -41.62 -55.33 47.29
N HIS A 490 -42.67 -55.69 48.03
CA HIS A 490 -42.73 -55.48 49.49
C HIS A 490 -41.64 -56.27 50.21
N GLN A 491 -41.43 -57.53 49.82
CA GLN A 491 -40.40 -58.39 50.40
C GLN A 491 -38.98 -57.88 50.08
N LEU A 492 -38.73 -57.47 48.83
CA LEU A 492 -37.45 -56.85 48.44
C LEU A 492 -37.20 -55.56 49.24
N ASN A 493 -38.20 -54.70 49.36
CA ASN A 493 -38.07 -53.46 50.15
C ASN A 493 -37.82 -53.75 51.63
N TYR A 494 -38.44 -54.79 52.20
CA TYR A 494 -38.17 -55.21 53.57
C TYR A 494 -36.72 -55.67 53.74
N GLU A 495 -36.20 -56.49 52.83
CA GLU A 495 -34.82 -56.99 52.87
C GLU A 495 -33.79 -55.87 52.67
N LEU A 496 -34.04 -54.97 51.72
CA LEU A 496 -33.17 -53.81 51.47
C LEU A 496 -33.10 -52.87 52.68
N ASN A 497 -34.19 -52.72 53.43
CA ASN A 497 -34.24 -51.88 54.64
C ASN A 497 -33.61 -52.55 55.86
N THR A 498 -33.84 -53.85 56.07
CA THR A 498 -33.28 -54.60 57.22
C THR A 498 -31.79 -54.87 57.08
N SER A 499 -31.30 -55.12 55.85
CA SER A 499 -29.88 -55.29 55.53
C SER A 499 -29.06 -53.99 55.55
N GLY A 500 -29.71 -52.82 55.64
CA GLY A 500 -29.07 -51.50 55.57
C GLY A 500 -28.62 -51.08 54.16
N LYS A 501 -28.80 -51.93 53.14
CA LYS A 501 -28.42 -51.63 51.73
C LYS A 501 -29.17 -50.42 51.18
N TYR A 502 -30.45 -50.25 51.55
CA TYR A 502 -31.25 -49.09 51.17
C TYR A 502 -30.62 -47.76 51.64
N PHE A 503 -30.11 -47.73 52.88
CA PHE A 503 -29.44 -46.55 53.43
C PHE A 503 -28.11 -46.26 52.71
N ALA A 504 -27.36 -47.31 52.36
CA ALA A 504 -26.12 -47.17 51.59
C ALA A 504 -26.38 -46.56 50.19
N PHE A 505 -27.41 -47.02 49.47
CA PHE A 505 -27.78 -46.46 48.17
C PHE A 505 -28.21 -44.99 48.27
N LYS A 506 -28.99 -44.65 49.31
CA LYS A 506 -29.43 -43.28 49.57
C LYS A 506 -28.24 -42.33 49.79
N GLU A 507 -27.24 -42.75 50.55
CA GLU A 507 -26.06 -41.90 50.82
C GLU A 507 -25.15 -41.75 49.59
N GLN A 508 -25.02 -42.79 48.75
CA GLN A 508 -24.31 -42.72 47.47
C GLN A 508 -24.98 -41.73 46.49
N LEU A 509 -26.31 -41.81 46.34
CA LEU A 509 -27.07 -40.90 45.49
C LEU A 509 -27.00 -39.45 45.99
N LYS A 510 -27.05 -39.25 47.31
CA LYS A 510 -26.95 -37.92 47.94
C LYS A 510 -25.67 -37.18 47.54
N TYR A 511 -24.50 -37.83 47.53
CA TYR A 511 -23.25 -37.18 47.12
C TYR A 511 -23.30 -36.71 45.66
N SER A 512 -23.79 -37.58 44.76
CA SER A 512 -23.95 -37.27 43.34
C SER A 512 -24.94 -36.12 43.10
N VAL A 513 -26.06 -36.11 43.84
CA VAL A 513 -27.06 -35.02 43.77
C VAL A 513 -26.49 -33.70 44.30
N VAL A 514 -25.77 -33.71 45.42
CA VAL A 514 -25.12 -32.50 45.96
C VAL A 514 -24.11 -31.94 44.97
N LYS A 515 -23.37 -32.81 44.27
CA LYS A 515 -22.45 -32.40 43.22
C LYS A 515 -23.18 -31.73 42.06
N ILE A 516 -24.32 -32.24 41.62
CA ILE A 516 -25.19 -31.60 40.61
C ILE A 516 -25.69 -30.23 41.10
N VAL A 517 -26.16 -30.11 42.34
CA VAL A 517 -26.66 -28.85 42.89
C VAL A 517 -25.55 -27.78 42.92
N ARG A 518 -24.32 -28.17 43.23
CA ARG A 518 -23.16 -27.27 43.26
C ARG A 518 -22.68 -26.89 41.86
N GLU A 519 -22.49 -27.86 40.98
CA GLU A 519 -21.83 -27.66 39.68
C GLU A 519 -22.80 -27.17 38.59
N LYS A 520 -24.07 -27.60 38.63
CA LYS A 520 -25.09 -27.23 37.63
C LYS A 520 -25.94 -26.05 38.07
N TYR A 521 -26.47 -26.08 39.29
CA TYR A 521 -27.39 -25.06 39.79
C TYR A 521 -26.70 -23.91 40.54
N LEU A 522 -25.39 -24.04 40.81
CA LEU A 522 -24.57 -23.03 41.50
C LEU A 522 -25.15 -22.58 42.85
N LYS A 523 -25.95 -23.44 43.51
CA LYS A 523 -26.56 -23.15 44.80
C LYS A 523 -25.64 -23.61 45.93
N THR A 524 -24.84 -22.68 46.44
CA THR A 524 -23.95 -22.89 47.60
C THR A 524 -24.42 -22.20 48.88
N THR A 525 -25.47 -21.39 48.80
CA THR A 525 -26.05 -20.62 49.91
C THR A 525 -27.47 -21.09 50.25
N ALA A 526 -27.94 -20.78 51.46
CA ALA A 526 -29.30 -21.09 51.90
C ALA A 526 -30.35 -20.24 51.16
N PHE A 527 -31.53 -20.80 50.93
CA PHE A 527 -32.66 -20.09 50.31
C PHE A 527 -33.29 -19.10 51.29
N GLU A 528 -33.72 -17.94 50.77
CA GLU A 528 -34.27 -16.84 51.58
C GLU A 528 -35.73 -17.09 51.97
N THR A 529 -36.51 -17.78 51.13
CA THR A 529 -37.91 -18.10 51.40
C THR A 529 -38.22 -19.59 51.24
N LYS A 530 -39.21 -20.09 51.99
CA LYS A 530 -39.68 -21.48 51.88
C LYS A 530 -40.23 -21.81 50.49
N GLU A 531 -40.84 -20.84 49.82
CA GLU A 531 -41.40 -20.99 48.47
C GLU A 531 -40.30 -21.19 47.42
N GLN A 532 -39.20 -20.44 47.51
CA GLN A 532 -38.04 -20.61 46.64
C GLN A 532 -37.37 -21.98 46.82
N LEU A 533 -37.28 -22.46 48.07
CA LEU A 533 -36.78 -23.80 48.35
C LEU A 533 -37.69 -24.86 47.72
N GLN A 534 -39.01 -24.73 47.86
CA GLN A 534 -39.95 -25.72 47.35
C GLN A 534 -40.01 -25.75 45.82
N ALA A 535 -39.95 -24.59 45.16
CA ALA A 535 -39.82 -24.50 43.71
C ALA A 535 -38.51 -25.16 43.23
N PHE A 536 -37.38 -24.85 43.86
CA PHE A 536 -36.10 -25.47 43.53
C PHE A 536 -36.10 -26.99 43.72
N LEU A 537 -36.69 -27.49 44.82
CA LEU A 537 -36.80 -28.93 45.06
C LEU A 537 -37.65 -29.62 43.99
N SER A 538 -38.74 -28.98 43.52
CA SER A 538 -39.55 -29.53 42.44
C SER A 538 -38.80 -29.59 41.11
N GLU A 539 -38.04 -28.54 40.77
CA GLU A 539 -37.21 -28.50 39.56
C GLU A 539 -36.08 -29.52 39.61
N LEU A 540 -35.39 -29.62 40.76
CA LEU A 540 -34.34 -30.60 40.98
C LEU A 540 -34.89 -32.02 40.91
N TYR A 541 -36.08 -32.28 41.47
CA TYR A 541 -36.72 -33.59 41.41
C TYR A 541 -37.01 -34.01 39.97
N ILE A 542 -37.66 -33.15 39.18
CA ILE A 542 -37.95 -33.42 37.76
C ILE A 542 -36.65 -33.74 37.02
N TYR A 543 -35.63 -32.90 37.20
CA TYR A 543 -34.34 -33.08 36.56
C TYR A 543 -33.65 -34.40 36.92
N LEU A 544 -33.63 -34.76 38.21
CA LEU A 544 -33.01 -36.00 38.68
C LEU A 544 -33.75 -37.24 38.19
N VAL A 545 -35.08 -37.18 38.10
CA VAL A 545 -35.92 -38.27 37.59
C VAL A 545 -35.71 -38.47 36.09
N ASP A 546 -35.67 -37.40 35.29
CA ASP A 546 -35.39 -37.48 33.86
C ASP A 546 -34.02 -38.13 33.59
N HIS A 547 -32.98 -37.68 34.30
CA HIS A 547 -31.64 -38.27 34.18
C HIS A 547 -31.54 -39.69 34.72
N MET A 548 -32.34 -40.04 35.72
CA MET A 548 -32.46 -41.43 36.18
C MET A 548 -33.08 -42.31 35.11
N HIS A 549 -34.16 -41.86 34.44
CA HIS A 549 -34.76 -42.60 33.32
C HIS A 549 -33.79 -42.78 32.16
N ILE A 550 -33.01 -41.76 31.81
CA ILE A 550 -31.96 -41.88 30.79
C ILE A 550 -30.94 -42.96 31.17
N ALA A 551 -30.44 -42.94 32.41
CA ALA A 551 -29.46 -43.92 32.88
C ALA A 551 -30.01 -45.35 32.95
N LEU A 552 -31.27 -45.51 33.39
CA LEU A 552 -31.94 -46.81 33.49
C LEU A 552 -32.29 -47.37 32.10
N ASN A 553 -32.83 -46.55 31.21
CA ASN A 553 -33.13 -46.96 29.84
C ASN A 553 -31.85 -47.40 29.13
N LYS A 554 -30.73 -46.69 29.34
CA LYS A 554 -29.43 -47.08 28.80
C LYS A 554 -28.93 -48.42 29.37
N LEU A 555 -29.24 -48.75 30.63
CA LEU A 555 -28.89 -50.03 31.23
C LEU A 555 -29.75 -51.19 30.72
N LEU A 556 -31.03 -50.92 30.42
CA LEU A 556 -32.03 -51.93 30.06
C LEU A 556 -32.11 -52.21 28.56
N SER A 557 -31.61 -51.30 27.72
CA SER A 557 -31.52 -51.52 26.27
C SER A 557 -30.34 -52.45 25.93
N GLU A 558 -30.60 -53.74 25.75
CA GLU A 558 -29.68 -54.67 25.04
C GLU A 558 -29.75 -54.44 23.52
N GLU A 559 -29.36 -53.25 23.08
CA GLU A 559 -28.82 -53.06 21.72
C GLU A 559 -27.66 -52.09 21.85
N ASP A 560 -26.44 -52.63 21.79
CA ASP A 560 -25.27 -51.86 21.37
C ASP A 560 -25.54 -51.41 19.93
N VAL A 561 -26.33 -50.36 19.76
CA VAL A 561 -26.25 -49.52 18.56
C VAL A 561 -24.84 -48.96 18.63
N SER A 562 -23.92 -49.59 17.89
CA SER A 562 -22.55 -49.12 17.75
C SER A 562 -22.67 -47.62 17.49
N ALA A 563 -22.10 -46.80 18.38
CA ALA A 563 -22.14 -45.36 18.22
C ALA A 563 -21.74 -45.06 16.78
N ALA A 564 -22.67 -44.48 16.02
CA ALA A 564 -22.45 -44.18 14.62
C ALA A 564 -21.08 -43.49 14.49
N PRO A 565 -20.23 -43.90 13.52
CA PRO A 565 -18.93 -43.27 13.35
C PRO A 565 -19.16 -41.75 13.28
N PRO A 566 -18.37 -40.94 14.02
CA PRO A 566 -18.62 -39.51 14.15
C PRO A 566 -18.75 -38.89 12.75
N SER A 567 -19.86 -38.18 12.53
CA SER A 567 -20.23 -37.60 11.24
C SER A 567 -19.15 -36.64 10.74
N CYS A 568 -18.28 -37.15 9.87
CA CYS A 568 -17.13 -36.40 9.38
C CYS A 568 -17.54 -35.48 8.21
N THR A 569 -18.56 -34.64 8.41
CA THR A 569 -18.87 -33.52 7.50
C THR A 569 -17.62 -32.69 7.31
N THR A 570 -17.09 -32.65 6.09
CA THR A 570 -15.82 -31.98 5.82
C THR A 570 -16.00 -30.47 5.94
N ARG A 571 -14.95 -29.74 6.34
CA ARG A 571 -14.95 -28.27 6.45
C ARG A 571 -15.46 -27.56 5.18
N LYS A 572 -15.07 -28.08 4.01
CA LYS A 572 -15.53 -27.60 2.70
C LYS A 572 -17.03 -27.85 2.48
N GLN A 573 -17.56 -28.99 2.94
CA GLN A 573 -18.99 -29.30 2.85
C GLN A 573 -19.82 -28.36 3.74
N LEU A 574 -19.35 -28.03 4.94
CA LEU A 574 -20.02 -27.06 5.81
C LEU A 574 -20.08 -25.66 5.19
N LEU A 575 -19.04 -25.24 4.46
CA LEU A 575 -19.07 -23.99 3.69
C LEU A 575 -20.11 -24.05 2.57
N LEU A 576 -20.17 -25.16 1.83
CA LEU A 576 -21.18 -25.36 0.78
C LEU A 576 -22.60 -25.30 1.36
N PHE A 577 -22.86 -25.95 2.50
CA PHE A 577 -24.17 -25.88 3.17
C PHE A 577 -24.53 -24.46 3.60
N ALA A 578 -23.55 -23.69 4.09
CA ALA A 578 -23.77 -22.30 4.44
C ALA A 578 -24.15 -21.47 3.21
N ARG A 579 -23.42 -21.61 2.10
CA ARG A 579 -23.72 -20.92 0.84
C ARG A 579 -25.04 -21.36 0.19
N GLU A 580 -25.41 -22.64 0.31
CA GLU A 580 -26.72 -23.15 -0.11
C GLU A 580 -27.86 -22.52 0.69
N ALA A 581 -27.69 -22.41 2.01
CA ALA A 581 -28.66 -21.74 2.87
C ALA A 581 -28.77 -20.23 2.56
N GLU A 582 -27.65 -19.56 2.25
CA GLU A 582 -27.65 -18.17 1.75
C GLU A 582 -28.44 -18.03 0.45
N ALA A 583 -28.18 -18.90 -0.53
CA ALA A 583 -28.87 -18.88 -1.82
C ALA A 583 -30.38 -19.18 -1.70
N ASN A 584 -30.79 -19.87 -0.64
CA ASN A 584 -32.19 -20.13 -0.32
C ASN A 584 -32.82 -19.07 0.62
N LYS A 585 -32.08 -17.99 0.94
CA LYS A 585 -32.47 -16.90 1.85
C LYS A 585 -32.73 -17.37 3.30
N ASP A 586 -32.20 -18.53 3.72
CA ASP A 586 -32.26 -19.01 5.11
C ASP A 586 -31.00 -18.61 5.89
N PHE A 587 -30.94 -17.33 6.25
CA PHE A 587 -29.76 -16.73 6.90
C PHE A 587 -29.49 -17.28 8.30
N LYS A 588 -30.53 -17.80 8.98
CA LYS A 588 -30.38 -18.39 10.32
C LYS A 588 -29.62 -19.72 10.23
N LEU A 589 -30.00 -20.55 9.26
CA LEU A 589 -29.34 -21.82 9.00
C LEU A 589 -27.91 -21.60 8.46
N ALA A 590 -27.71 -20.64 7.56
CA ALA A 590 -26.37 -20.27 7.07
C ALA A 590 -25.42 -19.88 8.22
N SER A 591 -25.88 -18.99 9.11
CA SER A 591 -25.13 -18.57 10.31
C SER A 591 -24.78 -19.76 11.22
N LEU A 592 -25.67 -20.74 11.34
CA LEU A 592 -25.41 -21.96 12.11
C LEU A 592 -24.33 -22.84 11.47
N PHE A 593 -24.34 -23.02 10.14
CA PHE A 593 -23.29 -23.78 9.45
C PHE A 593 -21.92 -23.12 9.53
N TYR A 594 -21.83 -21.79 9.39
CA TYR A 594 -20.57 -21.07 9.64
C TYR A 594 -20.06 -21.25 11.07
N LYS A 595 -20.93 -21.13 12.07
CA LYS A 595 -20.56 -21.35 13.47
C LYS A 595 -20.11 -22.79 13.72
N GLN A 596 -20.77 -23.77 13.13
CA GLN A 596 -20.36 -25.18 13.22
C GLN A 596 -18.98 -25.39 12.59
N ARG A 597 -18.71 -24.76 11.45
CA ARG A 597 -17.41 -24.81 10.79
C ARG A 597 -16.30 -24.23 11.67
N ILE A 598 -16.54 -23.08 12.30
CA ILE A 598 -15.62 -22.46 13.26
C ILE A 598 -15.44 -23.35 14.50
N ALA A 599 -16.53 -23.94 15.02
CA ALA A 599 -16.46 -24.80 16.21
C ALA A 599 -15.62 -26.06 15.98
N ARG A 600 -15.58 -26.58 14.74
CA ARG A 600 -14.72 -27.71 14.37
C ARG A 600 -13.25 -27.32 14.25
N ASP A 601 -12.95 -26.09 13.83
CA ASP A 601 -11.60 -25.62 13.58
C ASP A 601 -11.42 -24.16 14.05
N GLN A 602 -11.23 -24.01 15.36
CA GLN A 602 -11.10 -22.70 15.99
C GLN A 602 -9.83 -21.94 15.57
N LEU A 603 -8.83 -22.67 15.04
CA LEU A 603 -7.53 -22.11 14.64
C LEU A 603 -7.51 -21.66 13.16
N SER A 604 -8.57 -21.91 12.40
CA SER A 604 -8.64 -21.55 10.97
C SER A 604 -9.05 -20.09 10.77
N VAL A 605 -8.09 -19.25 10.39
CA VAL A 605 -8.32 -17.83 10.00
C VAL A 605 -9.36 -17.71 8.89
N GLN A 606 -9.29 -18.55 7.85
CA GLN A 606 -10.23 -18.53 6.72
C GLN A 606 -11.67 -18.79 7.15
N SER A 607 -11.90 -19.66 8.14
CA SER A 607 -13.26 -19.96 8.61
C SER A 607 -13.90 -18.76 9.33
N TRP A 608 -13.10 -17.96 10.04
CA TRP A 608 -13.53 -16.69 10.62
C TRP A 608 -13.77 -15.61 9.55
N LEU A 609 -12.92 -15.54 8.52
CA LEU A 609 -13.08 -14.62 7.39
C LEU A 609 -14.35 -14.88 6.60
N ASP A 610 -14.65 -16.14 6.28
CA ASP A 610 -15.85 -16.50 5.51
C ASP A 610 -17.12 -16.11 6.29
N TYR A 611 -17.12 -16.31 7.62
CA TYR A 611 -18.24 -15.86 8.46
C TYR A 611 -18.32 -14.33 8.58
N ALA A 612 -17.18 -13.63 8.64
CA ALA A 612 -17.14 -12.17 8.64
C ALA A 612 -17.69 -11.58 7.32
N ALA A 613 -17.35 -12.17 6.17
CA ALA A 613 -17.87 -11.79 4.87
C ALA A 613 -19.40 -12.01 4.76
N PHE A 614 -19.91 -13.11 5.31
CA PHE A 614 -21.35 -13.35 5.46
C PHE A 614 -22.03 -12.29 6.33
N CYS A 615 -21.47 -11.98 7.50
CA CYS A 615 -22.00 -10.94 8.39
C CYS A 615 -21.98 -9.55 7.74
N LEU A 616 -20.95 -9.22 6.96
CA LEU A 616 -20.85 -7.97 6.21
C LEU A 616 -21.97 -7.82 5.18
N LEU A 617 -22.28 -8.89 4.44
CA LEU A 617 -23.35 -8.90 3.44
C LEU A 617 -24.73 -8.66 4.09
N HIS A 618 -24.98 -9.27 5.25
CA HIS A 618 -26.25 -9.13 6.00
C HIS A 618 -26.27 -7.96 6.99
N GLU A 619 -25.42 -6.96 6.77
CA GLU A 619 -25.36 -5.71 7.56
C GLU A 619 -25.05 -5.86 9.06
N ASP A 620 -24.59 -7.03 9.50
CA ASP A 620 -24.23 -7.32 10.88
C ASP A 620 -22.72 -7.02 11.12
N ALA A 621 -22.35 -5.75 10.94
CA ALA A 621 -20.96 -5.30 10.94
C ALA A 621 -20.25 -5.49 12.29
N THR A 622 -20.99 -5.49 13.41
CA THR A 622 -20.44 -5.72 14.75
C THR A 622 -19.95 -7.16 14.93
N LYS A 623 -20.74 -8.14 14.49
CA LYS A 623 -20.30 -9.55 14.49
C LYS A 623 -19.14 -9.78 13.54
N ALA A 624 -19.14 -9.12 12.38
CA ALA A 624 -18.01 -9.18 11.46
C ALA A 624 -16.73 -8.67 12.13
N GLN A 625 -16.80 -7.56 12.87
CA GLN A 625 -15.67 -7.02 13.65
C GLN A 625 -15.15 -8.03 14.67
N GLU A 626 -16.03 -8.65 15.46
CA GLU A 626 -15.63 -9.67 16.45
C GLU A 626 -14.95 -10.88 15.79
N CYS A 627 -15.48 -11.36 14.67
CA CYS A 627 -14.90 -12.48 13.93
C CYS A 627 -13.50 -12.15 13.39
N LEU A 628 -13.31 -10.92 12.90
CA LEU A 628 -12.03 -10.45 12.40
C LEU A 628 -11.01 -10.21 13.52
N GLN A 629 -11.47 -9.75 14.68
CA GLN A 629 -10.64 -9.69 15.89
C GLN A 629 -10.13 -11.09 16.26
N GLN A 630 -10.96 -12.13 16.19
CA GLN A 630 -10.51 -13.51 16.40
C GLN A 630 -9.51 -13.95 15.32
N ALA A 631 -9.77 -13.64 14.06
CA ALA A 631 -8.88 -13.95 12.95
C ALA A 631 -7.48 -13.31 13.14
N LEU A 632 -7.43 -12.03 13.55
CA LEU A 632 -6.19 -11.30 13.82
C LEU A 632 -5.51 -11.71 15.14
N CYS A 633 -6.26 -12.21 16.12
CA CYS A 633 -5.68 -12.86 17.31
C CYS A 633 -4.90 -14.13 16.93
N LEU A 634 -5.39 -14.88 15.94
CA LEU A 634 -4.75 -16.10 15.46
C LEU A 634 -3.52 -15.78 14.59
N ASP A 635 -3.68 -14.88 13.61
CA ASP A 635 -2.60 -14.40 12.78
C ASP A 635 -2.65 -12.87 12.59
N PRO A 636 -1.82 -12.12 13.35
CA PRO A 636 -1.75 -10.66 13.23
C PRO A 636 -1.23 -10.17 11.88
N HIS A 637 -0.57 -11.04 11.09
CA HIS A 637 0.08 -10.67 9.83
C HIS A 637 -0.79 -11.05 8.62
N HIS A 638 -2.01 -11.55 8.84
CA HIS A 638 -2.87 -11.97 7.75
C HIS A 638 -3.50 -10.77 7.02
N ILE A 639 -3.03 -10.51 5.80
CA ILE A 639 -3.36 -9.31 5.01
C ILE A 639 -4.85 -9.22 4.72
N GLN A 640 -5.49 -10.32 4.30
CA GLN A 640 -6.92 -10.31 4.01
C GLN A 640 -7.77 -9.99 5.25
N SER A 641 -7.35 -10.41 6.45
CA SER A 641 -8.01 -10.04 7.71
C SER A 641 -7.85 -8.55 8.01
N LEU A 642 -6.66 -7.98 7.82
CA LEU A 642 -6.44 -6.55 8.03
C LEU A 642 -7.24 -5.70 7.04
N LEU A 643 -7.24 -6.06 5.77
CA LEU A 643 -8.04 -5.37 4.75
C LEU A 643 -9.54 -5.44 5.05
N LEU A 644 -10.04 -6.61 5.45
CA LEU A 644 -11.44 -6.78 5.82
C LEU A 644 -11.80 -6.03 7.11
N SER A 645 -10.89 -5.99 8.10
CA SER A 645 -11.04 -5.14 9.30
C SER A 645 -11.10 -3.67 8.96
N GLY A 646 -10.26 -3.20 8.03
CA GLY A 646 -10.33 -1.82 7.51
C GLY A 646 -11.69 -1.51 6.86
N ILE A 647 -12.21 -2.42 6.03
CA ILE A 647 -13.54 -2.28 5.39
C ILE A 647 -14.67 -2.26 6.44
N VAL A 648 -14.64 -3.16 7.44
CA VAL A 648 -15.61 -3.19 8.53
C VAL A 648 -15.55 -1.91 9.36
N ALA A 649 -14.35 -1.44 9.71
CA ALA A 649 -14.15 -0.19 10.46
C ALA A 649 -14.73 1.02 9.69
N VAL A 650 -14.56 1.07 8.37
CA VAL A 650 -15.21 2.10 7.52
C VAL A 650 -16.73 1.98 7.56
N LYS A 651 -17.29 0.76 7.49
CA LYS A 651 -18.74 0.54 7.60
C LYS A 651 -19.29 0.99 8.96
N LEU A 652 -18.49 0.85 10.02
CA LEU A 652 -18.78 1.33 11.38
C LEU A 652 -18.42 2.80 11.62
N GLN A 653 -17.91 3.51 10.61
CA GLN A 653 -17.44 4.91 10.69
C GLN A 653 -16.24 5.16 11.63
N HIS A 654 -15.50 4.11 11.98
CA HIS A 654 -14.25 4.19 12.74
C HIS A 654 -13.07 4.46 11.79
N TYR A 655 -13.00 5.67 11.27
CA TYR A 655 -12.02 6.06 10.24
C TYR A 655 -10.56 6.00 10.72
N GLU A 656 -10.29 6.31 11.99
CA GLU A 656 -8.94 6.26 12.56
C GLU A 656 -8.42 4.82 12.66
N GLU A 657 -9.27 3.88 13.10
CA GLU A 657 -8.94 2.45 13.16
C GLU A 657 -8.73 1.88 11.76
N ALA A 658 -9.59 2.25 10.80
CA ALA A 658 -9.48 1.84 9.41
C ALA A 658 -8.14 2.28 8.78
N GLU A 659 -7.69 3.50 9.07
CA GLU A 659 -6.40 4.00 8.59
C GLU A 659 -5.25 3.10 9.05
N ILE A 660 -5.24 2.74 10.34
CA ILE A 660 -4.21 1.88 10.93
C ILE A 660 -4.20 0.51 10.24
N PHE A 661 -5.36 -0.11 10.03
CA PHE A 661 -5.45 -1.42 9.36
C PHE A 661 -4.96 -1.38 7.90
N PHE A 662 -5.33 -0.35 7.13
CA PHE A 662 -4.88 -0.22 5.75
C PHE A 662 -3.38 0.11 5.65
N GLU A 663 -2.87 0.97 6.52
CA GLU A 663 -1.43 1.28 6.58
C GLU A 663 -0.61 0.05 6.98
N ASP A 664 -1.07 -0.74 7.96
CA ASP A 664 -0.38 -1.97 8.37
C ASP A 664 -0.38 -3.01 7.25
N ALA A 665 -1.51 -3.19 6.54
CA ALA A 665 -1.58 -4.06 5.37
C ALA A 665 -0.58 -3.65 4.26
N CYS A 666 -0.47 -2.35 3.96
CA CYS A 666 0.50 -1.85 2.98
C CYS A 666 1.97 -1.98 3.47
N CYS A 667 2.20 -1.99 4.78
CA CYS A 667 3.53 -2.20 5.36
C CYS A 667 3.93 -3.67 5.42
N LEU A 668 2.98 -4.58 5.60
CA LEU A 668 3.21 -6.03 5.63
C LEU A 668 3.57 -6.59 4.26
N GLU A 669 2.82 -6.19 3.23
CA GLU A 669 3.10 -6.58 1.85
C GLU A 669 3.16 -5.35 0.95
N PRO A 670 4.35 -4.72 0.83
CA PRO A 670 4.53 -3.58 -0.05
C PRO A 670 4.26 -3.87 -1.52
N SER A 671 4.29 -5.14 -1.94
CA SER A 671 3.97 -5.61 -3.30
C SER A 671 2.47 -5.79 -3.57
N SER A 672 1.61 -5.62 -2.56
CA SER A 672 0.18 -5.92 -2.68
C SER A 672 -0.58 -4.81 -3.40
N ILE A 673 -0.93 -5.04 -4.67
CA ILE A 673 -1.73 -4.10 -5.47
C ILE A 673 -3.09 -3.82 -4.82
N ILE A 674 -3.71 -4.86 -4.25
CA ILE A 674 -5.04 -4.78 -3.62
C ILE A 674 -4.98 -3.89 -2.37
N ALA A 675 -3.96 -4.05 -1.51
CA ALA A 675 -3.83 -3.26 -0.29
C ALA A 675 -3.67 -1.75 -0.59
N TRP A 676 -2.78 -1.41 -1.52
CA TRP A 676 -2.59 -0.01 -1.95
C TRP A 676 -3.85 0.57 -2.60
N THR A 677 -4.55 -0.20 -3.44
CA THR A 677 -5.78 0.27 -4.10
C THR A 677 -6.91 0.49 -3.09
N LEU A 678 -7.12 -0.43 -2.14
CA LEU A 678 -8.11 -0.27 -1.07
C LEU A 678 -7.80 0.91 -0.14
N SER A 679 -6.52 1.10 0.21
CA SER A 679 -6.09 2.27 0.97
C SER A 679 -6.35 3.57 0.20
N GLY A 680 -6.14 3.58 -1.12
CA GLY A 680 -6.48 4.71 -1.98
C GLY A 680 -7.98 5.03 -2.00
N LEU A 681 -8.83 4.01 -2.18
CA LEU A 681 -10.30 4.14 -2.14
C LEU A 681 -10.80 4.62 -0.77
N PHE A 682 -10.14 4.19 0.31
CA PHE A 682 -10.41 4.64 1.68
C PHE A 682 -10.10 6.13 1.87
N TYR A 683 -8.93 6.61 1.44
CA TYR A 683 -8.60 8.02 1.57
C TYR A 683 -9.49 8.91 0.70
N GLU A 684 -9.93 8.41 -0.45
CA GLU A 684 -10.93 9.09 -1.25
C GLU A 684 -12.29 9.18 -0.54
N LEU A 685 -12.72 8.11 0.17
CA LEU A 685 -13.91 8.16 1.03
C LEU A 685 -13.81 9.24 2.12
N GLN A 686 -12.59 9.54 2.58
CA GLN A 686 -12.32 10.63 3.53
C GLN A 686 -12.11 12.01 2.88
N ASN A 687 -12.18 12.12 1.54
CA ASN A 687 -11.80 13.31 0.76
C ASN A 687 -10.32 13.72 0.88
N ASN A 688 -9.44 12.79 1.27
CA ASN A 688 -7.98 13.00 1.26
C ASN A 688 -7.38 12.57 -0.09
N TYR A 689 -7.60 13.41 -1.11
CA TYR A 689 -7.18 13.13 -2.49
C TYR A 689 -5.66 12.97 -2.65
N ILE A 690 -4.86 13.61 -1.80
CA ILE A 690 -3.39 13.58 -1.89
C ILE A 690 -2.87 12.16 -1.62
N GLN A 691 -3.34 11.55 -0.54
CA GLN A 691 -2.95 10.19 -0.17
C GLN A 691 -3.60 9.15 -1.10
N ALA A 692 -4.83 9.41 -1.55
CA ALA A 692 -5.49 8.56 -2.55
C ALA A 692 -4.68 8.48 -3.87
N GLU A 693 -4.31 9.62 -4.45
CA GLU A 693 -3.50 9.69 -5.68
C GLU A 693 -2.16 8.97 -5.52
N ARG A 694 -1.49 9.16 -4.38
CA ARG A 694 -0.23 8.46 -4.07
C ARG A 694 -0.42 6.95 -4.05
N ASN A 695 -1.42 6.45 -3.33
CA ASN A 695 -1.63 5.02 -3.16
C ASN A 695 -2.02 4.35 -4.49
N PHE A 696 -2.84 5.02 -5.32
CA PHE A 696 -3.12 4.55 -6.68
C PHE A 696 -1.89 4.55 -7.58
N ARG A 697 -0.98 5.52 -7.42
CA ARG A 697 0.29 5.56 -8.16
C ARG A 697 1.19 4.37 -7.80
N GLU A 698 1.36 4.10 -6.51
CA GLU A 698 2.11 2.93 -6.03
C GLU A 698 1.49 1.62 -6.55
N ALA A 699 0.17 1.46 -6.45
CA ALA A 699 -0.54 0.30 -7.00
C ALA A 699 -0.30 0.12 -8.51
N LYS A 700 -0.36 1.21 -9.30
CA LYS A 700 -0.10 1.19 -10.75
C LYS A 700 1.35 0.83 -11.07
N LYS A 701 2.29 1.34 -10.28
CA LYS A 701 3.72 1.02 -10.42
C LYS A 701 3.97 -0.48 -10.19
N LEU A 702 3.39 -1.04 -9.13
CA LEU A 702 3.50 -2.48 -8.83
C LEU A 702 2.85 -3.35 -9.92
N LEU A 703 1.69 -2.94 -10.42
CA LEU A 703 1.04 -3.65 -11.53
C LEU A 703 1.90 -3.66 -12.79
N ARG A 704 2.52 -2.54 -13.15
CA ARG A 704 3.44 -2.47 -14.30
C ARG A 704 4.64 -3.40 -14.11
N ALA A 705 5.26 -3.36 -12.93
CA ALA A 705 6.38 -4.24 -12.60
C ALA A 705 5.99 -5.72 -12.70
N GLN A 706 4.79 -6.09 -12.23
CA GLN A 706 4.26 -7.45 -12.35
C GLN A 706 4.06 -7.85 -13.83
N LEU A 707 3.43 -7.00 -14.64
CA LEU A 707 3.18 -7.26 -16.06
C LEU A 707 4.50 -7.36 -16.87
N GLU A 708 5.50 -6.54 -16.55
CA GLU A 708 6.82 -6.62 -17.16
C GLU A 708 7.53 -7.93 -16.81
N GLU A 709 7.43 -8.39 -15.56
CA GLU A 709 8.01 -9.66 -15.15
C GLU A 709 7.31 -10.85 -15.81
N GLU A 710 5.97 -10.86 -15.84
CA GLU A 710 5.18 -11.88 -16.55
C GLU A 710 5.55 -11.95 -18.04
N ARG A 711 5.73 -10.79 -18.69
CA ARG A 711 6.18 -10.71 -20.08
C ARG A 711 7.59 -11.27 -20.26
N ARG A 712 8.53 -10.93 -19.39
CA ARG A 712 9.91 -11.46 -19.44
C ARG A 712 9.95 -12.98 -19.29
N LEU A 713 9.14 -13.53 -18.37
CA LEU A 713 9.02 -14.97 -18.18
C LEU A 713 8.45 -15.68 -19.41
N LEU A 714 7.48 -15.05 -20.08
CA LEU A 714 6.89 -15.58 -21.32
C LEU A 714 7.91 -15.57 -22.47
N GLU A 715 8.66 -14.48 -22.64
CA GLU A 715 9.75 -14.36 -23.62
C GLU A 715 10.90 -15.35 -23.34
N ALA A 716 11.22 -15.61 -22.06
CA ALA A 716 12.22 -16.61 -21.66
C ALA A 716 11.75 -18.05 -21.95
N ALA A 717 10.47 -18.36 -21.70
CA ALA A 717 9.88 -19.67 -22.00
C ALA A 717 9.84 -19.95 -23.52
N GLU A 718 9.60 -18.94 -24.35
CA GLU A 718 9.69 -19.04 -25.81
C GLU A 718 11.15 -19.20 -26.31
N GLY A 719 12.12 -18.70 -25.56
CA GLY A 719 13.55 -18.85 -25.85
C GLY A 719 14.12 -20.27 -25.59
N GLU A 720 13.52 -21.03 -24.67
CA GLU A 720 13.97 -22.38 -24.30
C GLU A 720 13.19 -23.53 -25.01
N GLY A 721 12.09 -23.22 -25.69
CA GLY A 721 11.28 -24.17 -26.46
C GLY A 721 11.55 -24.13 -27.97
N LYS A 722 11.79 -25.30 -28.60
CA LYS A 722 11.93 -25.46 -30.06
C LYS A 722 10.91 -24.60 -30.83
N LYS A 723 11.42 -23.80 -31.79
CA LYS A 723 10.65 -23.05 -32.80
C LYS A 723 9.33 -23.75 -33.14
N PRO A 724 8.16 -23.15 -32.86
CA PRO A 724 6.91 -23.67 -33.39
C PRO A 724 6.89 -23.42 -34.90
N SER A 725 6.79 -24.49 -35.67
CA SER A 725 6.58 -24.46 -37.11
C SER A 725 5.14 -24.05 -37.42
N SER A 726 4.84 -22.76 -37.31
CA SER A 726 3.86 -22.04 -38.15
C SER A 726 3.93 -20.55 -37.85
N PRO A 727 3.89 -19.66 -38.85
CA PRO A 727 3.65 -18.25 -38.61
C PRO A 727 2.19 -18.10 -38.17
N ARG A 728 1.94 -17.85 -36.88
CA ARG A 728 0.66 -17.29 -36.45
C ARG A 728 0.59 -15.85 -36.95
N THR A 729 0.07 -15.68 -38.16
CA THR A 729 -0.56 -14.45 -38.63
C THR A 729 -1.83 -14.24 -37.82
N ASP A 730 -1.72 -13.48 -36.73
CA ASP A 730 -2.61 -12.39 -36.38
C ASP A 730 -2.21 -11.90 -34.98
N SER A 731 -1.97 -10.61 -34.87
CA SER A 731 -2.06 -9.89 -33.61
C SER A 731 -3.48 -10.02 -33.07
N GLY A 732 -3.76 -11.11 -32.36
CA GLY A 732 -4.98 -11.19 -31.54
C GLY A 732 -5.00 -10.05 -30.52
N PRO A 733 -6.18 -9.54 -30.13
CA PRO A 733 -6.27 -8.52 -29.11
C PRO A 733 -5.60 -9.07 -27.84
N GLN A 734 -4.55 -8.40 -27.39
CA GLN A 734 -4.00 -8.62 -26.06
C GLN A 734 -5.17 -8.59 -25.07
N PRO A 735 -5.29 -9.55 -24.13
CA PRO A 735 -6.32 -9.46 -23.10
C PRO A 735 -6.24 -8.08 -22.46
N PRO A 736 -7.37 -7.37 -22.26
CA PRO A 736 -7.33 -6.03 -21.73
C PRO A 736 -6.55 -6.07 -20.42
N PRO A 737 -5.54 -5.20 -20.23
CA PRO A 737 -4.71 -5.25 -19.05
C PRO A 737 -5.60 -5.11 -17.81
N CYS A 738 -5.61 -6.14 -16.94
CA CYS A 738 -6.32 -6.07 -15.67
C CYS A 738 -5.82 -4.86 -14.90
N THR A 739 -6.67 -3.84 -14.75
CA THR A 739 -6.33 -2.64 -14.01
C THR A 739 -6.17 -2.93 -12.51
N ILE A 740 -5.61 -1.98 -11.77
CA ILE A 740 -5.55 -2.07 -10.31
C ILE A 740 -6.95 -2.17 -9.68
N PHE A 741 -7.95 -1.55 -10.31
CA PHE A 741 -9.31 -1.51 -9.80
C PHE A 741 -10.03 -2.83 -10.03
N MET A 742 -9.92 -3.44 -11.22
CA MET A 742 -10.53 -4.75 -11.48
C MET A 742 -9.94 -5.87 -10.63
N LYS A 743 -8.61 -5.91 -10.45
CA LYS A 743 -7.99 -6.84 -9.48
C LYS A 743 -8.55 -6.68 -8.07
N THR A 744 -8.85 -5.44 -7.67
CA THR A 744 -9.43 -5.13 -6.36
C THR A 744 -10.92 -5.49 -6.30
N VAL A 745 -11.68 -5.29 -7.38
CA VAL A 745 -13.09 -5.67 -7.50
C VAL A 745 -13.27 -7.17 -7.33
N GLU A 746 -12.42 -8.01 -7.96
CA GLU A 746 -12.48 -9.46 -7.79
C GLU A 746 -12.33 -9.90 -6.32
N PHE A 747 -11.43 -9.23 -5.58
CA PHE A 747 -11.30 -9.44 -4.14
C PHE A 747 -12.53 -8.95 -3.37
N LEU A 748 -13.02 -7.75 -3.67
CA LEU A 748 -14.15 -7.12 -3.00
C LEU A 748 -15.47 -7.88 -3.19
N MET A 749 -15.67 -8.49 -4.36
CA MET A 749 -16.81 -9.37 -4.64
C MET A 749 -16.78 -10.61 -3.76
N LYS A 750 -15.61 -11.23 -3.56
CA LYS A 750 -15.46 -12.40 -2.66
C LYS A 750 -15.78 -12.07 -1.20
N VAL A 751 -15.55 -10.83 -0.76
CA VAL A 751 -15.83 -10.37 0.61
C VAL A 751 -17.14 -9.58 0.74
N ASN A 752 -17.95 -9.51 -0.32
CA ASN A 752 -19.26 -8.84 -0.34
C ASN A 752 -19.25 -7.35 0.03
N ALA A 753 -18.18 -6.63 -0.29
CA ALA A 753 -18.00 -5.22 0.09
C ALA A 753 -18.52 -4.24 -0.98
N VAL A 754 -19.84 -4.24 -1.21
CA VAL A 754 -20.52 -3.50 -2.32
C VAL A 754 -20.08 -2.04 -2.44
N ARG A 755 -20.01 -1.29 -1.34
CA ARG A 755 -19.67 0.15 -1.36
C ARG A 755 -18.27 0.44 -1.93
N PHE A 756 -17.30 -0.46 -1.70
CA PHE A 756 -15.97 -0.34 -2.28
C PHE A 756 -15.95 -0.82 -3.74
N VAL A 757 -16.77 -1.82 -4.10
CA VAL A 757 -16.94 -2.28 -5.48
C VAL A 757 -17.44 -1.14 -6.35
N ASP A 758 -18.49 -0.43 -5.94
CA ASP A 758 -19.07 0.68 -6.71
C ASP A 758 -18.04 1.78 -6.98
N LYS A 759 -17.23 2.14 -5.97
CA LYS A 759 -16.14 3.12 -6.15
C LYS A 759 -15.03 2.62 -7.08
N ALA A 760 -14.62 1.38 -6.94
CA ALA A 760 -13.59 0.80 -7.80
C ALA A 760 -14.08 0.71 -9.26
N LEU A 761 -15.34 0.33 -9.49
CA LEU A 761 -15.97 0.33 -10.82
C LEU A 761 -16.07 1.74 -11.40
N ALA A 762 -16.39 2.75 -10.59
CA ALA A 762 -16.39 4.15 -11.06
C ALA A 762 -15.01 4.59 -11.57
N HIS A 763 -13.93 4.24 -10.86
CA HIS A 763 -12.57 4.51 -11.34
C HIS A 763 -12.20 3.69 -12.56
N GLU A 764 -12.67 2.45 -12.64
CA GLU A 764 -12.43 1.60 -13.79
C GLU A 764 -12.97 2.25 -15.06
N LEU A 765 -14.22 2.73 -15.01
CA LEU A 765 -14.86 3.42 -16.13
C LEU A 765 -14.09 4.68 -16.57
N LEU A 766 -13.51 5.42 -15.62
CA LEU A 766 -12.69 6.61 -15.91
C LEU A 766 -11.30 6.27 -16.47
N SER A 767 -10.79 5.07 -16.18
CA SER A 767 -9.42 4.66 -16.54
C SER A 767 -9.31 3.98 -17.90
N LEU A 768 -10.41 3.45 -18.43
CA LEU A 768 -10.41 2.64 -19.64
C LEU A 768 -10.36 3.49 -20.91
N GLN A 769 -9.29 3.35 -21.69
CA GLN A 769 -9.17 3.93 -23.04
C GLN A 769 -9.93 3.13 -24.11
N GLY A 770 -10.34 1.89 -23.80
CA GLY A 770 -10.97 0.94 -24.74
C GLY A 770 -12.42 0.56 -24.42
N GLY A 771 -13.08 1.27 -23.51
CA GLY A 771 -14.44 0.97 -23.04
C GLY A 771 -14.52 -0.15 -21.99
N PRO A 772 -15.71 -0.40 -21.41
CA PRO A 772 -15.88 -1.35 -20.31
C PRO A 772 -15.64 -2.80 -20.73
N THR A 773 -14.95 -3.57 -19.89
CA THR A 773 -14.64 -4.99 -20.15
C THR A 773 -15.79 -5.92 -19.77
N CYS A 774 -15.76 -7.16 -20.25
CA CYS A 774 -16.74 -8.18 -19.82
C CYS A 774 -16.74 -8.36 -18.29
N ALA A 775 -15.55 -8.40 -17.67
CA ALA A 775 -15.41 -8.50 -16.21
C ALA A 775 -16.02 -7.30 -15.47
N TYR A 776 -15.95 -6.08 -16.04
CA TYR A 776 -16.61 -4.91 -15.49
C TYR A 776 -18.13 -5.08 -15.47
N TYR A 777 -18.73 -5.49 -16.59
CA TYR A 777 -20.19 -5.70 -16.67
C TYR A 777 -20.66 -6.84 -15.78
N LEU A 778 -19.86 -7.91 -15.62
CA LEU A 778 -20.13 -8.99 -14.66
C LEU A 778 -20.14 -8.51 -13.22
N ALA A 779 -19.16 -7.69 -12.83
CA ALA A 779 -19.11 -7.11 -11.49
C ALA A 779 -20.30 -6.17 -11.24
N LEU A 780 -20.67 -5.35 -12.23
CA LEU A 780 -21.82 -4.45 -12.16
C LEU A 780 -23.15 -5.21 -12.09
N ALA A 781 -23.33 -6.24 -12.92
CA ALA A 781 -24.50 -7.13 -12.87
C ALA A 781 -24.63 -7.79 -11.49
N TRP A 782 -23.52 -8.29 -10.92
CA TRP A 782 -23.50 -8.83 -9.56
C TRP A 782 -23.92 -7.79 -8.50
N THR A 783 -23.45 -6.54 -8.59
CA THR A 783 -23.89 -5.48 -7.66
C THR A 783 -25.39 -5.20 -7.77
N TYR A 784 -25.94 -5.16 -8.99
CA TYR A 784 -27.37 -4.96 -9.20
C TYR A 784 -28.22 -6.15 -8.75
N LEU A 785 -27.72 -7.39 -8.89
CA LEU A 785 -28.37 -8.58 -8.33
C LEU A 785 -28.49 -8.48 -6.80
N LEU A 786 -27.43 -8.03 -6.11
CA LEU A 786 -27.47 -7.82 -4.66
C LEU A 786 -28.41 -6.69 -4.23
N GLN A 787 -28.57 -5.66 -5.07
CA GLN A 787 -29.53 -4.57 -4.85
C GLN A 787 -30.96 -4.93 -5.30
N GLU A 788 -31.18 -6.13 -5.84
CA GLU A 788 -32.44 -6.59 -6.45
C GLU A 788 -32.95 -5.70 -7.62
N ASP A 789 -32.06 -4.98 -8.32
CA ASP A 789 -32.38 -4.18 -9.53
C ASP A 789 -32.21 -5.04 -10.80
N PHE A 790 -33.24 -5.84 -11.11
CA PHE A 790 -33.21 -6.78 -12.23
C PHE A 790 -33.10 -6.14 -13.62
N PRO A 791 -33.77 -5.02 -13.96
CA PRO A 791 -33.68 -4.42 -15.29
C PRO A 791 -32.26 -4.00 -15.67
N ARG A 792 -31.56 -3.28 -14.77
CA ARG A 792 -30.18 -2.85 -15.04
C ARG A 792 -29.20 -4.02 -15.07
N CYS A 793 -29.45 -5.05 -14.26
CA CYS A 793 -28.69 -6.29 -14.33
C CYS A 793 -28.81 -6.95 -15.71
N GLU A 794 -30.02 -7.00 -16.28
CA GLU A 794 -30.26 -7.60 -17.60
C GLU A 794 -29.51 -6.85 -18.71
N GLU A 795 -29.55 -5.52 -18.68
CA GLU A 795 -28.80 -4.66 -19.61
C GLU A 795 -27.29 -4.95 -19.53
N CYS A 796 -26.73 -4.99 -18.32
CA CYS A 796 -25.31 -5.28 -18.11
C CYS A 796 -24.91 -6.67 -18.62
N LEU A 797 -25.74 -7.69 -18.37
CA LEU A 797 -25.46 -9.05 -18.84
C LEU A 797 -25.61 -9.17 -20.36
N CYS A 798 -26.52 -8.41 -20.99
CA CYS A 798 -26.61 -8.35 -22.45
C CYS A 798 -25.33 -7.78 -23.07
N GLU A 799 -24.78 -6.70 -22.51
CA GLU A 799 -23.49 -6.15 -22.94
C GLU A 799 -22.34 -7.14 -22.69
N ALA A 800 -22.31 -7.81 -21.54
CA ALA A 800 -21.28 -8.80 -21.21
C ALA A 800 -21.25 -9.98 -22.20
N VAL A 801 -22.43 -10.47 -22.63
CA VAL A 801 -22.56 -11.55 -23.63
C VAL A 801 -22.06 -11.09 -25.01
N GLN A 802 -22.29 -9.84 -25.39
CA GLN A 802 -21.80 -9.30 -26.66
C GLN A 802 -20.27 -9.22 -26.70
N LEU A 803 -19.64 -8.89 -25.56
CA LEU A 803 -18.19 -8.77 -25.46
C LEU A 803 -17.48 -10.14 -25.39
N ASP A 804 -17.98 -11.08 -24.59
CA ASP A 804 -17.40 -12.41 -24.44
C ASP A 804 -18.50 -13.48 -24.37
N PRO A 805 -18.94 -14.03 -25.52
CA PRO A 805 -20.02 -15.00 -25.56
C PRO A 805 -19.61 -16.39 -25.06
N VAL A 806 -18.32 -16.66 -24.85
CA VAL A 806 -17.80 -17.97 -24.41
C VAL A 806 -17.62 -18.02 -22.90
N ASN A 807 -17.75 -16.88 -22.20
CA ASN A 807 -17.54 -16.81 -20.76
C ASN A 807 -18.63 -17.55 -19.95
N PRO A 808 -18.29 -18.63 -19.22
CA PRO A 808 -19.26 -19.40 -18.44
C PRO A 808 -19.91 -18.58 -17.32
N ASN A 809 -19.19 -17.61 -16.73
CA ASN A 809 -19.70 -16.81 -15.62
C ASN A 809 -20.84 -15.86 -16.06
N VAL A 810 -20.79 -15.36 -17.29
CA VAL A 810 -21.85 -14.50 -17.86
C VAL A 810 -23.14 -15.29 -18.02
N TRP A 811 -23.06 -16.47 -18.62
CA TRP A 811 -24.22 -17.34 -18.80
C TRP A 811 -24.76 -17.86 -17.46
N ALA A 812 -23.90 -18.12 -16.48
CA ALA A 812 -24.31 -18.52 -15.14
C ALA A 812 -25.09 -17.40 -14.42
N GLN A 813 -24.60 -16.16 -14.44
CA GLN A 813 -25.30 -15.02 -13.84
C GLN A 813 -26.60 -14.68 -14.60
N LYS A 814 -26.61 -14.78 -15.94
CA LYS A 814 -27.82 -14.59 -16.75
C LYS A 814 -28.88 -15.65 -16.47
N GLY A 815 -28.49 -16.92 -16.41
CA GLY A 815 -29.37 -18.00 -15.99
C GLY A 815 -29.91 -17.78 -14.58
N HIS A 816 -29.09 -17.26 -13.67
CA HIS A 816 -29.52 -16.92 -12.31
C HIS A 816 -30.54 -15.78 -12.27
N LEU A 817 -30.32 -14.71 -13.05
CA LEU A 817 -31.27 -13.62 -13.20
C LEU A 817 -32.63 -14.13 -13.72
N CYS A 818 -32.64 -14.90 -14.81
CA CYS A 818 -33.87 -15.48 -15.37
C CYS A 818 -34.58 -16.40 -14.35
N TYR A 819 -33.82 -17.20 -13.61
CA TYR A 819 -34.36 -18.04 -12.53
C TYR A 819 -35.04 -17.20 -11.43
N LEU A 820 -34.43 -16.10 -11.00
CA LEU A 820 -35.02 -15.18 -10.01
C LEU A 820 -36.29 -14.47 -10.56
N GLN A 821 -36.32 -14.17 -11.86
CA GLN A 821 -37.49 -13.65 -12.57
C GLN A 821 -38.58 -14.71 -12.83
N LYS A 822 -38.31 -15.99 -12.54
CA LYS A 822 -39.17 -17.16 -12.79
C LYS A 822 -39.37 -17.50 -14.27
N ASP A 823 -38.46 -17.06 -15.12
CA ASP A 823 -38.39 -17.47 -16.52
C ASP A 823 -37.52 -18.73 -16.63
N PHE A 824 -38.14 -19.88 -16.39
CA PHE A 824 -37.44 -21.17 -16.32
C PHE A 824 -36.94 -21.67 -17.68
N ASP A 825 -37.64 -21.34 -18.77
CA ASP A 825 -37.26 -21.75 -20.13
C ASP A 825 -35.92 -21.11 -20.52
N ASN A 826 -35.80 -19.78 -20.35
CA ASN A 826 -34.55 -19.06 -20.64
C ASN A 826 -33.43 -19.40 -19.64
N ALA A 827 -33.77 -19.61 -18.36
CA ALA A 827 -32.80 -20.04 -17.35
C ALA A 827 -32.19 -21.39 -17.69
N LYS A 828 -33.00 -22.36 -18.12
CA LYS A 828 -32.57 -23.70 -18.55
C LYS A 828 -31.59 -23.62 -19.70
N GLU A 829 -31.90 -22.87 -20.76
CA GLU A 829 -31.00 -22.72 -21.91
C GLU A 829 -29.64 -22.12 -21.50
N CYS A 830 -29.66 -21.09 -20.63
CA CYS A 830 -28.43 -20.48 -20.14
C CYS A 830 -27.59 -21.47 -19.33
N TYR A 831 -28.20 -22.24 -18.43
CA TYR A 831 -27.48 -23.23 -17.61
C TYR A 831 -26.95 -24.41 -18.43
N GLU A 832 -27.70 -24.91 -19.42
CA GLU A 832 -27.22 -25.96 -20.34
C GLU A 832 -26.01 -25.47 -21.13
N ARG A 833 -25.99 -24.20 -21.56
CA ARG A 833 -24.82 -23.58 -22.20
C ARG A 833 -23.61 -23.54 -21.28
N VAL A 834 -23.78 -23.15 -20.00
CA VAL A 834 -22.68 -23.14 -19.01
C VAL A 834 -21.99 -24.51 -18.94
N ILE A 835 -22.78 -25.59 -18.85
CA ILE A 835 -22.26 -26.97 -18.73
C ILE A 835 -21.59 -27.46 -20.02
N SER A 836 -21.92 -26.84 -21.17
CA SER A 836 -21.32 -27.19 -22.45
C SER A 836 -19.90 -26.62 -22.66
N PHE A 837 -19.48 -25.65 -21.83
CA PHE A 837 -18.15 -25.05 -21.91
C PHE A 837 -17.07 -25.93 -21.27
N VAL A 838 -15.82 -25.71 -21.68
CA VAL A 838 -14.64 -26.45 -21.20
C VAL A 838 -14.16 -25.96 -19.83
N GLU A 839 -14.31 -24.67 -19.56
CA GLU A 839 -13.97 -24.07 -18.26
C GLU A 839 -15.21 -24.01 -17.37
N ASP A 840 -15.07 -24.43 -16.12
CA ASP A 840 -16.16 -24.36 -15.15
C ASP A 840 -16.39 -22.91 -14.69
N ALA A 841 -17.67 -22.52 -14.58
CA ALA A 841 -18.05 -21.27 -13.92
C ALA A 841 -17.67 -21.29 -12.43
N MET A 842 -17.38 -20.13 -11.83
CA MET A 842 -17.02 -20.05 -10.41
C MET A 842 -18.11 -20.62 -9.48
N ASP A 843 -19.38 -20.47 -9.87
CA ASP A 843 -20.56 -20.90 -9.12
C ASP A 843 -21.28 -22.10 -9.78
N ILE A 844 -20.52 -23.00 -10.42
CA ILE A 844 -21.07 -24.16 -11.14
C ILE A 844 -21.96 -25.06 -10.26
N HIS A 845 -21.69 -25.15 -8.95
CA HIS A 845 -22.53 -25.89 -7.99
C HIS A 845 -23.98 -25.39 -8.00
N PHE A 846 -24.18 -24.08 -7.99
CA PHE A 846 -25.51 -23.48 -8.01
C PHE A 846 -26.19 -23.65 -9.37
N VAL A 847 -25.42 -23.61 -10.46
CA VAL A 847 -25.93 -23.91 -11.81
C VAL A 847 -26.53 -25.32 -11.85
N TYR A 848 -25.82 -26.34 -11.35
CA TYR A 848 -26.36 -27.71 -11.33
C TYR A 848 -27.60 -27.85 -10.44
N LEU A 849 -27.60 -27.25 -9.24
CA LEU A 849 -28.76 -27.31 -8.35
C LEU A 849 -30.00 -26.70 -9.00
N ARG A 850 -29.85 -25.50 -9.60
CA ARG A 850 -30.96 -24.78 -10.22
C ARG A 850 -31.46 -25.48 -11.48
N LEU A 851 -30.57 -25.95 -12.35
CA LEU A 851 -30.95 -26.71 -13.55
C LEU A 851 -31.63 -28.04 -13.19
N GLY A 852 -31.09 -28.78 -12.22
CA GLY A 852 -31.69 -30.02 -11.72
C GLY A 852 -33.09 -29.79 -11.16
N SER A 853 -33.31 -28.69 -10.42
CA SER A 853 -34.64 -28.29 -9.94
C SER A 853 -35.61 -27.95 -11.08
N ILE A 854 -35.17 -27.22 -12.11
CA ILE A 854 -36.00 -26.91 -13.29
C ILE A 854 -36.46 -28.21 -13.97
N TYR A 855 -35.55 -29.16 -14.22
CA TYR A 855 -35.92 -30.45 -14.82
C TYR A 855 -36.88 -31.28 -13.95
N LEU A 856 -36.80 -31.18 -12.62
CA LEU A 856 -37.76 -31.83 -11.72
C LEU A 856 -39.16 -31.23 -11.86
N GLU A 857 -39.27 -29.90 -12.00
CA GLU A 857 -40.53 -29.19 -12.18
C GLU A 857 -41.17 -29.50 -13.55
N GLU A 858 -40.35 -29.56 -14.60
CA GLU A 858 -40.76 -29.95 -15.97
C GLU A 858 -41.06 -31.45 -16.13
N LYS A 859 -40.83 -32.25 -15.08
CA LYS A 859 -41.03 -33.72 -15.05
C LYS A 859 -40.06 -34.50 -15.93
N GLU A 860 -38.95 -33.91 -16.34
CA GLU A 860 -37.84 -34.59 -17.04
C GLU A 860 -36.92 -35.33 -16.04
N TYR A 861 -37.48 -36.28 -15.28
CA TYR A 861 -36.81 -36.90 -14.14
C TYR A 861 -35.49 -37.63 -14.50
N GLY A 862 -35.38 -38.16 -15.72
CA GLY A 862 -34.16 -38.83 -16.20
C GLY A 862 -32.98 -37.87 -16.34
N ARG A 863 -33.21 -36.68 -16.90
CA ARG A 863 -32.18 -35.64 -17.02
C ARG A 863 -31.87 -34.99 -15.67
N ALA A 864 -32.90 -34.74 -14.86
CA ALA A 864 -32.72 -34.26 -13.50
C ALA A 864 -31.76 -35.16 -12.70
N LYS A 865 -31.96 -36.49 -12.76
CA LYS A 865 -31.06 -37.47 -12.13
C LYS A 865 -29.62 -37.32 -12.59
N GLN A 866 -29.38 -37.18 -13.90
CA GLN A 866 -28.03 -37.05 -14.45
C GLN A 866 -27.33 -35.78 -13.97
N ILE A 867 -28.03 -34.64 -13.98
CA ILE A 867 -27.47 -33.36 -13.51
C ILE A 867 -27.18 -33.39 -12.01
N PHE A 868 -28.06 -33.94 -11.18
CA PHE A 868 -27.79 -34.04 -9.75
C PHE A 868 -26.64 -35.02 -9.43
N LEU A 869 -26.48 -36.09 -10.21
CA LEU A 869 -25.32 -36.97 -10.07
C LEU A 869 -24.01 -36.25 -10.46
N LEU A 870 -24.04 -35.44 -11.53
CA LEU A 870 -22.90 -34.60 -11.90
C LEU A 870 -22.57 -33.55 -10.83
N ALA A 871 -23.61 -32.99 -10.18
CA ALA A 871 -23.44 -32.11 -9.03
C ALA A 871 -22.78 -32.84 -7.85
N CYS A 872 -23.17 -34.09 -7.59
CA CYS A 872 -22.55 -34.92 -6.56
C CYS A 872 -21.07 -35.23 -6.86
N ASP A 873 -20.71 -35.44 -8.14
CA ASP A 873 -19.33 -35.66 -8.57
C ASP A 873 -18.42 -34.46 -8.26
N ASN A 874 -18.92 -33.24 -8.46
CA ASN A 874 -18.16 -32.00 -8.19
C ASN A 874 -18.22 -31.58 -6.71
N SER A 875 -19.43 -31.54 -6.14
CA SER A 875 -19.71 -31.02 -4.79
C SER A 875 -20.92 -31.71 -4.16
N ALA A 876 -20.70 -32.90 -3.61
CA ALA A 876 -21.73 -33.66 -2.89
C ALA A 876 -22.27 -32.91 -1.64
N THR A 877 -23.55 -32.55 -1.69
CA THR A 877 -24.30 -31.93 -0.58
C THR A 877 -25.64 -32.63 -0.33
N CYS A 878 -26.24 -32.41 0.85
CA CYS A 878 -27.55 -33.00 1.17
C CYS A 878 -28.63 -32.61 0.13
N LEU A 879 -28.59 -31.39 -0.39
CA LEU A 879 -29.51 -30.92 -1.44
C LEU A 879 -29.31 -31.66 -2.78
N THR A 880 -28.05 -31.88 -3.20
CA THR A 880 -27.79 -32.65 -4.44
C THR A 880 -28.30 -34.09 -4.32
N TRP A 881 -28.07 -34.75 -3.19
CA TRP A 881 -28.57 -36.10 -2.92
C TRP A 881 -30.09 -36.17 -2.81
N LEU A 882 -30.71 -35.18 -2.18
CA LEU A 882 -32.16 -35.05 -2.13
C LEU A 882 -32.73 -34.95 -3.56
N GLY A 883 -32.09 -34.17 -4.43
CA GLY A 883 -32.44 -34.08 -5.85
C GLY A 883 -32.38 -35.42 -6.57
N VAL A 884 -31.29 -36.20 -6.38
CA VAL A 884 -31.18 -37.57 -6.92
C VAL A 884 -32.30 -38.47 -6.39
N GLY A 885 -32.55 -38.44 -5.08
CA GLY A 885 -33.59 -39.26 -4.44
C GLY A 885 -34.99 -38.95 -4.97
N ILE A 886 -35.34 -37.67 -5.10
CA ILE A 886 -36.62 -37.22 -5.66
C ILE A 886 -36.75 -37.69 -7.12
N ALA A 887 -35.71 -37.49 -7.94
CA ALA A 887 -35.72 -37.91 -9.35
C ALA A 887 -35.92 -39.42 -9.49
N CYS A 888 -35.20 -40.23 -8.70
CA CYS A 888 -35.30 -41.68 -8.75
C CYS A 888 -36.65 -42.21 -8.24
N TYR A 889 -37.19 -41.61 -7.18
CA TYR A 889 -38.54 -41.93 -6.67
C TYR A 889 -39.61 -41.66 -7.73
N ARG A 890 -39.53 -40.52 -8.42
CA ARG A 890 -40.48 -40.13 -9.48
C ARG A 890 -40.36 -40.99 -10.75
N LEU A 891 -39.20 -41.59 -10.99
CA LEU A 891 -38.97 -42.56 -12.08
C LEU A 891 -39.55 -43.97 -11.79
N GLY A 892 -40.07 -44.22 -10.59
CA GLY A 892 -40.66 -45.52 -10.23
C GLY A 892 -39.63 -46.64 -10.05
N LEU A 893 -38.36 -46.30 -9.83
CA LEU A 893 -37.32 -47.27 -9.48
C LEU A 893 -37.67 -47.89 -8.12
N GLN A 894 -37.75 -49.23 -8.05
CA GLN A 894 -38.08 -49.96 -6.82
C GLN A 894 -37.05 -49.69 -5.71
N ASN A 895 -37.49 -49.80 -4.44
CA ASN A 895 -36.69 -49.51 -3.24
C ASN A 895 -35.29 -50.16 -3.26
N ASP A 896 -35.14 -51.39 -3.77
CA ASP A 896 -33.84 -52.08 -3.81
C ASP A 896 -32.88 -51.56 -4.88
N ALA A 897 -33.38 -51.11 -6.03
CA ALA A 897 -32.56 -50.49 -7.08
C ALA A 897 -32.17 -49.05 -6.69
N LEU A 898 -33.09 -48.32 -6.07
CA LEU A 898 -32.85 -47.01 -5.46
C LEU A 898 -31.78 -47.11 -4.36
N LEU A 899 -31.95 -48.06 -3.42
CA LEU A 899 -30.97 -48.35 -2.36
C LEU A 899 -29.64 -48.83 -2.95
N GLY A 900 -29.65 -49.63 -4.01
CA GLY A 900 -28.45 -50.09 -4.70
C GLY A 900 -27.66 -48.97 -5.35
N GLU A 901 -28.31 -48.06 -6.07
CA GLU A 901 -27.67 -46.90 -6.69
C GLU A 901 -27.24 -45.86 -5.65
N ILE A 902 -28.08 -45.55 -4.66
CA ILE A 902 -27.71 -44.67 -3.54
C ILE A 902 -26.53 -45.27 -2.79
N ARG A 903 -26.51 -46.58 -2.51
CA ARG A 903 -25.37 -47.25 -1.87
C ARG A 903 -24.13 -47.27 -2.75
N ALA A 904 -24.25 -47.52 -4.06
CA ALA A 904 -23.12 -47.53 -4.98
C ALA A 904 -22.51 -46.14 -5.11
N ALA A 905 -23.34 -45.11 -5.20
CA ALA A 905 -22.93 -43.72 -5.22
C ALA A 905 -22.41 -43.28 -3.84
N GLN A 906 -23.02 -43.70 -2.74
CA GLN A 906 -22.53 -43.53 -1.36
C GLN A 906 -21.16 -44.19 -1.16
N HIS A 907 -20.91 -45.35 -1.75
CA HIS A 907 -19.62 -46.04 -1.68
C HIS A 907 -18.55 -45.36 -2.54
N ARG A 908 -18.98 -44.62 -3.57
CA ARG A 908 -18.14 -43.85 -4.49
C ARG A 908 -17.84 -42.44 -3.97
N PHE A 909 -18.73 -41.84 -3.19
CA PHE A 909 -18.71 -40.40 -2.84
C PHE A 909 -18.79 -40.08 -1.33
N GLY A 910 -19.20 -41.03 -0.47
CA GLY A 910 -19.25 -40.88 1.00
C GLY A 910 -20.48 -40.12 1.53
N PHE A 911 -21.03 -40.55 2.68
CA PHE A 911 -22.17 -39.87 3.33
C PHE A 911 -21.76 -38.55 4.01
N GLY A 912 -22.53 -37.48 3.74
CA GLY A 912 -22.93 -36.53 4.77
C GLY A 912 -24.35 -36.91 5.22
N ASP A 913 -24.52 -37.20 6.51
CA ASP A 913 -25.75 -37.72 7.14
C ASP A 913 -27.05 -37.04 6.63
N PRO A 914 -28.08 -37.79 6.16
CA PRO A 914 -29.33 -37.25 5.65
C PRO A 914 -30.37 -36.98 6.76
N SER A 915 -29.95 -36.96 8.03
CA SER A 915 -30.84 -36.73 9.18
C SER A 915 -31.20 -35.25 9.43
N PHE A 916 -31.22 -34.40 8.39
CA PHE A 916 -31.68 -33.01 8.47
C PHE A 916 -32.66 -32.67 7.36
#